data_AF-A0A7M7KHN9-F1
#
_entry.id   AF-A0A7M7KHN9-F1
#
_cell.length_a   1.000
_cell.length_b   1.000
_cell.length_c   1.000
_cell.angle_alpha   90.00
_cell.angle_beta   90.00
_cell.angle_gamma   90.00
#
_symmetry.space_group_name_H-M   'P 1'
#
loop_
_entity.id
_entity.type
_entity.pdbx_description
1 polymer ?
#
loop_
_entity_poly.entity_id
_entity_poly.type
_entity_poly.pdbx_seq_one_letter_code
_entity_poly.pdbx_strand_id
1 'polypeptide(L)'
;MRLCRSGHTDMRLTESVLLLLHCIGINQITAINECTCWPVSSGSGPQPELKIHNRIFIGEESANLWIAAGPRPTDRILALVLRQVLKNTVGFKDAQLLNASYTYHEWLKQMSCNAVETNCSNRPMLHVGLIETGNQTSTFNGFVHSIGELGPRVRRGWFIPSRTVKEAEFGQGPDHWQYFSRQNLAKNFEFNETQLNVYTAMPDGSGKRWCSRLGGFDECDDTGQFVPDRCRNQTCATLLTAFPHENYHDLLMQIKKLKLFVKVAWVGKRLDNLISFLSQNNSRIVFFDYSISPLTFDKEEMTEVLFPSCDTSGQPDGCIYHSARMLKLVWQNIKQGAKQAYRLMENVRLTAGDYRSLMSAYRKSLSDDDDGLLDVACDLCKYKLNIGKWMENVKVYPEIPVLTVVQADRNSVEHATLLAMDKINEANIIPGYIMNQTIIHGNCNGDTVVSSYIESITTNHEQIIAVVGSECNRSLENLVGLANYYAHTVISYNTESATTNDQSGHNYFFRIAPDPSILYGAYIAFMKSQYWGIFAHFFDNAASSWNTHLRAMADIRQLKMEASVKLSSKENPRDDLQIVIEKGYRILIGDFQVSVGLRTMCMAYELGMTWRNKYAWLLPPWLPRNWFNVSLEALPENCTVEKLDDAINYSFAYQFKELEGDDFKTEVGFANVSDFKQKYLEKFSLLPYIGYAYDAIWALAKGLRELQELNQATISLLQERNQTHVKKLINSIRSNPFNGVSGPVHFVNNTRKISQIDIYQYVDGVYNCIDSFFHTRSDSLGEQFGLISQIDPEKLPKNVKKCEKQNRIVYRYGPITDGSPRTYPNNCSSPLFTLINGFLGHRVGCDVAMVIFIVAVMLTSVVVLSLAAGGLLHRYYRQKLKRFEQQQISPFSGLSEYELPEDSVRIYRSLGEGAFGKVYLGEYLKEENCVFPVAVKAAKDPKNLNAKMELLSEAEVMKRFEHVNILRLIGVITQHDKCQIVTEFMMFGNLRSYLQDRRHLAIKGEIHSAHLTRMALDICRGLSYLASLNYVHGDLACRNCLVHETLTIKIADFGFCKNLVDADYYRIVRSGPMPVRWMSPELLSTGVYHIQSDIWSFGVVLYEIITFGAYPYNDLDDNKVQDHIRNGGMPTLPQKVSSKLEALFLRMWMFKKDDRPTALELFEILTADSDLVHPALEESPSRLDYITIGAQNRHSKSTSSPGPTRTNRLRARSPPGSSHNTVQRIRYNTTTATARINIDKAF
;
A
#
# COMPACT_ATOMS: atom_id res chain seq x y z
N MET A 1 -7.09 35.56 40.86
CA MET A 1 -5.87 35.47 41.70
C MET A 1 -5.82 36.67 42.64
N ARG A 2 -5.56 36.42 43.93
CA ARG A 2 -5.49 37.33 45.11
C ARG A 2 -6.69 37.21 46.05
N LEU A 3 -6.71 36.12 46.84
CA LEU A 3 -7.17 36.02 48.24
C LEU A 3 -7.32 34.53 48.58
N CYS A 4 -6.20 33.88 48.88
CA CYS A 4 -6.13 32.68 49.70
C CYS A 4 -4.72 32.60 50.29
N ARG A 5 -4.50 33.24 51.44
CA ARG A 5 -3.46 32.88 52.41
C ARG A 5 -4.11 32.95 53.79
N SER A 6 -3.91 31.89 54.57
CA SER A 6 -4.45 31.57 55.91
C SER A 6 -5.98 31.49 55.96
N GLY A 7 -6.63 30.40 56.33
CA GLY A 7 -6.31 29.42 57.38
C GLY A 7 -7.51 29.41 58.34
N HIS A 8 -8.07 28.23 58.60
CA HIS A 8 -9.19 27.92 59.53
C HIS A 8 -10.65 28.04 59.03
N THR A 9 -11.23 26.85 58.81
CA THR A 9 -12.53 26.34 59.33
C THR A 9 -13.68 27.34 59.53
N ASP A 10 -14.75 27.24 58.74
CA ASP A 10 -16.03 26.67 59.19
C ASP A 10 -17.10 26.56 58.08
N MET A 11 -18.04 25.64 58.27
CA MET A 11 -19.22 25.39 57.42
C MET A 11 -20.12 26.61 57.25
N ARG A 12 -20.54 26.91 56.00
CA ARG A 12 -21.88 27.37 55.54
C ARG A 12 -21.77 28.06 54.17
N LEU A 13 -21.99 27.32 53.08
CA LEU A 13 -22.11 27.90 51.73
C LEU A 13 -22.96 27.05 50.77
N THR A 14 -23.87 26.23 51.31
CA THR A 14 -24.77 25.37 50.51
C THR A 14 -26.15 25.99 50.24
N GLU A 15 -26.57 27.03 50.98
CA GLU A 15 -27.91 27.63 50.80
C GLU A 15 -27.98 28.72 49.71
N SER A 16 -26.86 29.39 49.40
CA SER A 16 -26.86 30.49 48.41
C SER A 16 -26.87 30.02 46.95
N VAL A 17 -26.44 28.77 46.69
CA VAL A 17 -26.40 28.19 45.33
C VAL A 17 -27.77 27.64 44.91
N LEU A 18 -28.57 27.14 45.86
CA LEU A 18 -29.92 26.65 45.57
C LEU A 18 -30.91 27.77 45.19
N LEU A 19 -30.74 28.97 45.74
CA LEU A 19 -31.60 30.12 45.43
C LEU A 19 -31.38 30.70 44.02
N LEU A 20 -30.17 30.54 43.47
CA LEU A 20 -29.83 31.02 42.12
C LEU A 20 -30.39 30.09 41.03
N LEU A 21 -30.49 28.78 41.29
CA LEU A 21 -31.04 27.80 40.36
C LEU A 21 -32.57 27.90 40.23
N HIS A 22 -33.26 28.42 41.24
CA HIS A 22 -34.72 28.58 41.19
C HIS A 22 -35.17 29.78 40.33
N CYS A 23 -34.31 30.78 40.11
CA CYS A 23 -34.62 31.97 39.30
C CYS A 23 -34.47 31.76 37.78
N ILE A 24 -33.88 30.65 37.32
CA ILE A 24 -33.57 30.42 35.89
C ILE A 24 -34.58 29.47 35.21
N GLY A 25 -35.60 28.98 35.92
CA GLY A 25 -36.73 28.28 35.27
C GLY A 25 -36.36 26.95 34.59
N ILE A 26 -35.32 26.27 35.05
CA ILE A 26 -34.97 24.91 34.60
C ILE A 26 -35.72 23.91 35.47
N ASN A 27 -36.96 23.57 35.09
CA ASN A 27 -37.66 22.42 35.65
C ASN A 27 -37.31 21.17 34.85
N GLN A 28 -36.90 20.12 35.58
CA GLN A 28 -36.48 18.77 35.13
C GLN A 28 -35.03 18.63 34.64
N ILE A 29 -34.12 18.47 35.60
CA ILE A 29 -33.02 17.51 35.45
C ILE A 29 -33.44 16.27 36.23
N THR A 30 -33.91 15.23 35.52
CA THR A 30 -33.85 13.87 36.02
C THR A 30 -32.37 13.51 36.14
N ALA A 31 -31.81 13.63 37.35
CA ALA A 31 -30.47 13.15 37.64
C ALA A 31 -30.46 11.62 37.47
N ILE A 32 -29.94 11.15 36.34
CA ILE A 32 -29.50 9.76 36.22
C ILE A 32 -28.30 9.63 37.18
N ASN A 33 -28.47 8.85 38.24
CA ASN A 33 -27.44 8.55 39.24
C ASN A 33 -26.27 7.77 38.60
N GLU A 34 -25.37 8.46 37.89
CA GLU A 34 -24.13 7.84 37.40
C GLU A 34 -23.07 7.84 38.51
N CYS A 35 -22.87 6.70 39.15
CA CYS A 35 -21.82 6.53 40.15
C CYS A 35 -20.41 6.68 39.57
N THR A 36 -19.58 7.56 40.11
CA THR A 36 -18.20 7.74 39.65
C THR A 36 -17.21 6.85 40.41
N CYS A 37 -16.46 6.03 39.67
CA CYS A 37 -15.37 5.20 40.16
C CYS A 37 -14.03 5.89 39.82
N TRP A 38 -13.30 6.40 40.80
CA TRP A 38 -11.99 7.01 40.59
C TRP A 38 -10.88 6.15 41.21
N PRO A 39 -9.74 5.97 40.53
CA PRO A 39 -8.57 5.37 41.15
C PRO A 39 -8.08 6.28 42.29
N VAL A 40 -8.03 5.74 43.50
CA VAL A 40 -7.47 6.45 44.65
C VAL A 40 -5.94 6.38 44.56
N SER A 41 -5.29 7.34 43.90
CA SER A 41 -3.86 7.60 44.11
C SER A 41 -3.39 9.01 43.74
N SER A 42 -2.93 9.71 44.78
CA SER A 42 -1.82 10.67 44.86
C SER A 42 -1.67 11.78 43.78
N GLY A 43 -2.14 12.97 44.13
CA GLY A 43 -1.28 14.16 44.15
C GLY A 43 -1.05 14.98 42.87
N SER A 44 -1.64 14.65 41.72
CA SER A 44 -1.65 15.56 40.55
C SER A 44 -3.04 16.17 40.35
N GLY A 45 -3.07 17.50 40.12
CA GLY A 45 -4.30 18.28 40.00
C GLY A 45 -5.22 17.81 38.85
N PRO A 46 -6.44 18.35 38.78
CA PRO A 46 -7.44 17.92 37.79
C PRO A 46 -6.89 18.17 36.38
N GLN A 47 -6.58 17.08 35.66
CA GLN A 47 -6.36 17.16 34.22
C GLN A 47 -7.67 17.55 33.52
N PRO A 48 -7.62 18.31 32.42
CA PRO A 48 -8.81 18.72 31.69
C PRO A 48 -9.62 17.48 31.28
N GLU A 49 -10.93 17.52 31.54
CA GLU A 49 -11.91 16.50 31.15
C GLU A 49 -11.97 16.37 29.62
N LEU A 50 -11.02 15.64 29.05
CA LEU A 50 -11.16 15.05 27.71
C LEU A 50 -12.32 14.04 27.81
N LYS A 51 -13.46 14.34 27.20
CA LYS A 51 -14.62 13.43 27.16
C LYS A 51 -14.24 12.14 26.41
N ILE A 52 -13.90 11.09 27.16
CA ILE A 52 -13.52 9.78 26.60
C ILE A 52 -14.78 9.01 26.19
N HIS A 53 -14.85 8.63 24.93
CA HIS A 53 -15.91 7.76 24.36
C HIS A 53 -15.27 6.60 23.58
N ASN A 54 -14.87 5.56 24.30
CA ASN A 54 -14.39 4.32 23.70
C ASN A 54 -15.58 3.50 23.16
N ARG A 55 -15.45 2.99 21.94
CA ARG A 55 -16.43 2.16 21.24
C ARG A 55 -15.79 0.86 20.78
N ILE A 56 -16.58 -0.20 20.73
CA ILE A 56 -16.16 -1.49 20.18
C ILE A 56 -16.63 -1.55 18.74
N PHE A 57 -15.74 -2.04 17.87
CA PHE A 57 -16.07 -2.30 16.47
C PHE A 57 -15.83 -3.78 16.18
N ILE A 58 -16.79 -4.40 15.49
CA ILE A 58 -16.69 -5.75 14.94
C ILE A 58 -16.86 -5.61 13.43
N GLY A 59 -15.74 -5.63 12.70
CA GLY A 59 -15.74 -5.17 11.31
C GLY A 59 -16.08 -3.68 11.23
N GLU A 60 -17.03 -3.30 10.37
CA GLU A 60 -17.44 -1.90 10.18
C GLU A 60 -18.57 -1.44 11.11
N GLU A 61 -19.18 -2.33 11.91
CA GLU A 61 -20.31 -2.01 12.78
C GLU A 61 -19.87 -1.74 14.22
N SER A 62 -20.45 -0.70 14.85
CA SER A 62 -20.29 -0.44 16.27
C SER A 62 -21.10 -1.45 17.09
N ALA A 63 -20.48 -2.07 18.08
CA ALA A 63 -21.12 -3.02 18.97
C ALA A 63 -21.11 -2.53 20.42
N ASN A 64 -22.19 -2.84 21.15
CA ASN A 64 -22.24 -2.59 22.59
C ASN A 64 -21.36 -3.62 23.32
N LEU A 65 -20.62 -3.17 24.34
CA LEU A 65 -19.89 -4.06 25.23
C LEU A 65 -20.86 -4.69 26.23
N TRP A 66 -21.06 -6.00 26.15
CA TRP A 66 -21.92 -6.72 27.08
C TRP A 66 -21.11 -7.29 28.24
N ILE A 67 -21.68 -7.22 29.43
CA ILE A 67 -21.14 -7.84 30.64
C ILE A 67 -22.18 -8.85 31.13
N ALA A 68 -21.81 -10.11 31.14
CA ALA A 68 -22.57 -11.18 31.75
C ALA A 68 -22.02 -11.49 33.14
N ALA A 69 -22.93 -11.88 34.02
CA ALA A 69 -22.63 -12.28 35.38
C ALA A 69 -23.32 -13.61 35.67
N GLY A 70 -22.77 -14.38 36.60
CA GLY A 70 -23.49 -15.52 37.17
C GLY A 70 -24.79 -15.08 37.89
N PRO A 71 -25.69 -16.02 38.17
CA PRO A 71 -26.99 -15.73 38.80
C PRO A 71 -26.89 -15.28 40.27
N ARG A 72 -25.68 -15.26 40.84
CA ARG A 72 -25.45 -14.87 42.23
C ARG A 72 -25.53 -13.35 42.37
N PRO A 73 -26.18 -12.81 43.42
CA PRO A 73 -26.20 -11.38 43.69
C PRO A 73 -24.80 -10.75 43.74
N THR A 74 -23.80 -11.50 44.22
CA THR A 74 -22.41 -11.05 44.29
C THR A 74 -21.72 -10.94 42.93
N ASP A 75 -22.02 -11.85 42.00
CA ASP A 75 -21.54 -11.77 40.62
C ASP A 75 -22.16 -10.57 39.91
N ARG A 76 -23.45 -10.31 40.15
CA ARG A 76 -24.17 -9.14 39.62
C ARG A 76 -23.61 -7.83 40.15
N ILE A 77 -23.35 -7.72 41.46
CA ILE A 77 -22.68 -6.55 42.04
C ILE A 77 -21.31 -6.33 41.41
N LEU A 78 -20.51 -7.39 41.25
CA LEU A 78 -19.20 -7.27 40.62
C LEU A 78 -19.30 -6.82 39.16
N ALA A 79 -20.26 -7.35 38.41
CA ALA A 79 -20.50 -6.95 37.03
C ALA A 79 -20.99 -5.49 36.94
N LEU A 80 -21.78 -5.02 37.91
CA LEU A 80 -22.16 -3.61 38.06
C LEU A 80 -20.95 -2.72 38.36
N VAL A 81 -20.04 -3.14 39.25
CA VAL A 81 -18.76 -2.44 39.50
C VAL A 81 -17.96 -2.35 38.20
N LEU A 82 -17.79 -3.49 37.50
CA LEU A 82 -17.04 -3.56 36.25
C LEU A 82 -17.65 -2.66 35.17
N ARG A 83 -18.98 -2.66 35.03
CA ARG A 83 -19.72 -1.74 34.15
C ARG A 83 -19.35 -0.31 34.45
N GLN A 84 -19.29 0.06 35.73
CA GLN A 84 -19.06 1.43 36.11
C GLN A 84 -17.61 1.88 35.92
N VAL A 85 -16.64 1.01 36.17
CA VAL A 85 -15.23 1.23 35.80
C VAL A 85 -15.10 1.38 34.28
N LEU A 86 -15.75 0.51 33.50
CA LEU A 86 -15.73 0.58 32.04
C LEU A 86 -16.35 1.88 31.51
N LYS A 87 -17.49 2.32 32.05
CA LYS A 87 -18.17 3.56 31.62
C LYS A 87 -17.45 4.84 32.02
N ASN A 88 -16.95 4.90 33.26
CA ASN A 88 -16.53 6.17 33.87
C ASN A 88 -15.02 6.34 33.99
N THR A 89 -14.26 5.24 33.96
CA THR A 89 -12.80 5.28 34.05
C THR A 89 -12.17 4.91 32.71
N VAL A 90 -12.66 3.86 32.05
CA VAL A 90 -12.13 3.40 30.74
C VAL A 90 -12.83 4.09 29.57
N GLY A 91 -14.07 4.58 29.73
CA GLY A 91 -14.78 5.37 28.72
C GLY A 91 -15.67 4.60 27.73
N PHE A 92 -15.95 3.31 27.96
CA PHE A 92 -16.96 2.55 27.20
C PHE A 92 -18.38 2.89 27.67
N LYS A 93 -18.91 4.05 27.27
CA LYS A 93 -20.22 4.56 27.72
C LYS A 93 -21.39 3.63 27.41
N ASP A 94 -21.27 2.85 26.34
CA ASP A 94 -22.29 1.91 25.86
C ASP A 94 -22.21 0.52 26.52
N ALA A 95 -21.40 0.35 27.58
CA ALA A 95 -21.32 -0.91 28.31
C ALA A 95 -22.65 -1.27 28.99
N GLN A 96 -23.17 -2.47 28.74
CA GLN A 96 -24.47 -2.94 29.23
C GLN A 96 -24.37 -4.28 29.95
N LEU A 97 -25.26 -4.50 30.92
CA LEU A 97 -25.42 -5.82 31.55
C LEU A 97 -26.40 -6.66 30.75
N LEU A 98 -26.07 -7.94 30.56
CA LEU A 98 -26.99 -8.93 30.01
C LEU A 98 -28.02 -9.33 31.09
N ASN A 99 -29.26 -9.65 30.68
CA ASN A 99 -30.35 -9.96 31.61
C ASN A 99 -29.99 -11.09 32.60
N ALA A 100 -30.35 -10.92 33.87
CA ALA A 100 -30.01 -11.83 34.96
C ALA A 100 -30.73 -13.19 34.91
N SER A 101 -31.70 -13.36 34.00
CA SER A 101 -32.50 -14.58 33.85
C SER A 101 -31.91 -15.61 32.88
N TYR A 102 -30.70 -15.41 32.36
CA TYR A 102 -30.03 -16.38 31.51
C TYR A 102 -29.23 -17.39 32.34
N THR A 103 -29.49 -18.67 32.13
CA THR A 103 -28.75 -19.80 32.73
C THR A 103 -27.30 -19.85 32.23
N TYR A 104 -26.46 -20.63 32.93
CA TYR A 104 -25.05 -20.83 32.58
C TYR A 104 -24.81 -21.21 31.12
N HIS A 105 -25.64 -22.14 30.62
CA HIS A 105 -25.55 -22.65 29.26
C HIS A 105 -26.02 -21.62 28.23
N GLU A 106 -26.98 -20.77 28.58
CA GLU A 106 -27.51 -19.76 27.68
C GLU A 106 -26.51 -18.63 27.44
N TRP A 107 -25.83 -18.13 28.49
CA TRP A 107 -24.81 -17.11 28.26
C TRP A 107 -23.58 -17.67 27.55
N LEU A 108 -23.16 -18.91 27.83
CA LEU A 108 -22.07 -19.55 27.09
C LEU A 108 -22.42 -19.70 25.61
N LYS A 109 -23.65 -20.14 25.32
CA LYS A 109 -24.16 -20.22 23.96
C LYS A 109 -24.05 -18.86 23.27
N GLN A 110 -24.57 -17.79 23.89
CA GLN A 110 -24.47 -16.42 23.36
C GLN A 110 -23.01 -15.94 23.17
N MET A 111 -22.09 -16.34 24.05
CA MET A 111 -20.66 -15.99 23.96
C MET A 111 -19.90 -16.77 22.88
N SER A 112 -20.35 -17.99 22.59
CA SER A 112 -19.69 -18.96 21.72
C SER A 112 -20.11 -18.90 20.25
N CYS A 113 -20.97 -17.95 19.89
CA CYS A 113 -21.59 -17.90 18.58
C CYS A 113 -20.63 -17.57 17.45
N ASN A 114 -20.66 -18.41 16.42
CA ASN A 114 -20.02 -18.18 15.13
C ASN A 114 -21.09 -17.77 14.11
N ALA A 115 -20.77 -16.91 13.16
CA ALA A 115 -21.70 -16.20 12.26
C ALA A 115 -22.58 -17.07 11.33
N VAL A 116 -22.58 -18.40 11.49
CA VAL A 116 -23.29 -19.38 10.67
C VAL A 116 -24.60 -19.86 11.33
N GLU A 117 -24.76 -19.71 12.65
CA GLU A 117 -26.00 -20.11 13.33
C GLU A 117 -27.06 -19.01 13.27
N THR A 118 -28.20 -19.31 12.63
CA THR A 118 -29.30 -18.38 12.32
C THR A 118 -30.08 -17.84 13.53
N ASN A 119 -29.69 -18.20 14.76
CA ASN A 119 -30.43 -17.85 15.97
C ASN A 119 -29.57 -17.24 17.09
N CYS A 120 -28.41 -16.66 16.73
CA CYS A 120 -27.53 -16.04 17.71
C CYS A 120 -27.09 -14.62 17.35
N SER A 121 -27.12 -13.73 18.34
CA SER A 121 -26.59 -12.37 18.22
C SER A 121 -25.09 -12.36 18.52
N ASN A 122 -24.28 -11.93 17.57
CA ASN A 122 -22.83 -11.78 17.70
C ASN A 122 -22.50 -10.62 18.68
N ARG A 123 -22.39 -10.92 19.98
CA ARG A 123 -22.23 -9.90 21.03
C ARG A 123 -20.83 -9.96 21.64
N PRO A 124 -20.03 -8.86 21.58
CA PRO A 124 -18.78 -8.80 22.32
C PRO A 124 -19.08 -8.76 23.80
N MET A 125 -18.72 -9.85 24.49
CA MET A 125 -19.11 -10.07 25.88
C MET A 125 -17.93 -10.37 26.80
N LEU A 126 -18.00 -9.82 28.01
CA LEU A 126 -17.17 -10.16 29.17
C LEU A 126 -18.02 -10.97 30.14
N HIS A 127 -17.44 -11.98 30.77
CA HIS A 127 -18.12 -12.72 31.84
C HIS A 127 -17.26 -12.79 33.10
N VAL A 128 -17.89 -12.50 34.24
CA VAL A 128 -17.32 -12.68 35.58
C VAL A 128 -18.28 -13.52 36.43
N GLY A 129 -17.79 -14.65 36.96
CA GLY A 129 -18.62 -15.49 37.81
C GLY A 129 -18.05 -16.88 38.09
N LEU A 130 -18.81 -17.67 38.84
CA LEU A 130 -18.50 -19.08 39.12
C LEU A 130 -18.74 -19.94 37.88
N ILE A 131 -17.82 -20.86 37.60
CA ILE A 131 -17.93 -21.87 36.56
C ILE A 131 -17.74 -23.26 37.19
N GLU A 132 -18.68 -24.15 36.92
CA GLU A 132 -18.71 -25.52 37.46
C GLU A 132 -17.84 -26.44 36.58
N THR A 133 -16.84 -27.08 37.18
CA THR A 133 -15.83 -27.85 36.44
C THR A 133 -16.17 -29.33 36.29
N GLY A 134 -17.46 -29.70 36.24
CA GLY A 134 -17.88 -31.08 35.96
C GLY A 134 -17.75 -31.39 34.48
N ASN A 135 -16.60 -31.91 34.02
CA ASN A 135 -16.33 -32.37 32.65
C ASN A 135 -16.46 -31.35 31.48
N GLN A 136 -16.68 -30.06 31.73
CA GLN A 136 -16.92 -29.06 30.69
C GLN A 136 -15.68 -28.30 30.16
N THR A 137 -14.45 -28.75 30.43
CA THR A 137 -13.26 -28.10 29.81
C THR A 137 -13.16 -28.35 28.30
N SER A 138 -13.93 -29.29 27.74
CA SER A 138 -13.99 -29.58 26.31
C SER A 138 -15.01 -28.74 25.52
N THR A 139 -15.81 -27.88 26.17
CA THR A 139 -16.91 -27.12 25.52
C THR A 139 -16.62 -25.66 25.22
N PHE A 140 -15.41 -25.13 25.50
CA PHE A 140 -15.03 -23.83 24.97
C PHE A 140 -14.69 -23.97 23.49
N ASN A 141 -15.67 -23.74 22.61
CA ASN A 141 -15.41 -23.46 21.20
C ASN A 141 -14.37 -22.33 21.10
N GLY A 142 -13.50 -22.36 20.09
CA GLY A 142 -12.33 -21.47 19.96
C GLY A 142 -12.57 -19.95 20.03
N PHE A 143 -13.83 -19.50 20.13
CA PHE A 143 -14.30 -18.12 20.23
C PHE A 143 -14.37 -17.57 21.68
N VAL A 144 -14.24 -18.41 22.71
CA VAL A 144 -14.28 -17.98 24.12
C VAL A 144 -12.97 -18.34 24.81
N HIS A 145 -12.30 -17.36 25.39
CA HIS A 145 -11.05 -17.57 26.12
C HIS A 145 -11.21 -17.33 27.61
N SER A 146 -10.68 -18.25 28.41
CA SER A 146 -10.44 -18.02 29.83
C SER A 146 -9.15 -17.21 29.99
N ILE A 147 -9.24 -16.08 30.68
CA ILE A 147 -8.09 -15.19 30.97
C ILE A 147 -7.68 -15.29 32.46
N GLY A 148 -7.98 -16.43 33.08
CA GLY A 148 -7.56 -16.79 34.43
C GLY A 148 -8.65 -16.68 35.50
N GLU A 149 -8.23 -16.93 36.74
CA GLU A 149 -9.11 -16.94 37.91
C GLU A 149 -9.39 -15.52 38.39
N LEU A 150 -10.66 -15.24 38.72
CA LEU A 150 -11.12 -13.97 39.29
C LEU A 150 -10.76 -13.85 40.78
N GLY A 151 -10.68 -14.98 41.47
CA GLY A 151 -10.44 -15.04 42.90
C GLY A 151 -10.15 -16.48 43.32
N PRO A 152 -10.06 -16.74 44.63
CA PRO A 152 -9.74 -18.06 45.16
C PRO A 152 -10.80 -19.11 44.82
N ARG A 153 -10.40 -20.40 44.86
CA ARG A 153 -11.30 -21.54 44.60
C ARG A 153 -12.41 -21.61 45.63
N VAL A 154 -13.60 -22.05 45.20
CA VAL A 154 -14.81 -22.05 46.01
C VAL A 154 -15.31 -23.47 46.19
N ARG A 155 -15.85 -23.77 47.38
CA ARG A 155 -16.54 -25.02 47.69
C ARG A 155 -18.05 -24.75 47.73
N ARG A 156 -18.81 -25.39 46.84
CA ARG A 156 -20.28 -25.40 46.83
C ARG A 156 -20.70 -26.73 47.44
N GLY A 157 -21.56 -26.73 48.44
CA GLY A 157 -21.96 -27.98 49.04
C GLY A 157 -22.66 -27.84 50.38
N TRP A 158 -22.80 -28.98 51.03
CA TRP A 158 -23.37 -29.11 52.35
C TRP A 158 -22.24 -29.06 53.36
N PHE A 159 -22.41 -28.31 54.43
CA PHE A 159 -21.38 -28.10 55.43
C PHE A 159 -21.94 -28.35 56.83
N ILE A 160 -21.08 -28.93 57.65
CA ILE A 160 -21.30 -29.15 59.07
C ILE A 160 -20.06 -28.70 59.86
N PRO A 161 -20.20 -28.21 61.10
CA PRO A 161 -19.04 -27.90 61.92
C PRO A 161 -18.14 -29.12 62.12
N SER A 162 -16.82 -28.98 61.92
CA SER A 162 -15.87 -30.09 61.97
C SER A 162 -15.81 -30.79 63.34
N ARG A 163 -16.13 -30.07 64.42
CA ARG A 163 -16.29 -30.68 65.75
C ARG A 163 -17.44 -31.70 65.80
N THR A 164 -18.54 -31.43 65.10
CA THR A 164 -19.72 -32.30 65.06
C THR A 164 -19.37 -33.63 64.38
N VAL A 165 -18.48 -33.59 63.39
CA VAL A 165 -17.95 -34.80 62.73
C VAL A 165 -17.10 -35.62 63.69
N LYS A 166 -16.23 -34.97 64.48
CA LYS A 166 -15.37 -35.62 65.47
C LYS A 166 -16.16 -36.24 66.64
N GLU A 167 -17.26 -35.61 67.05
CA GLU A 167 -18.06 -36.04 68.22
C GLU A 167 -19.14 -37.09 67.91
N ALA A 168 -19.63 -37.19 66.67
CA ALA A 168 -20.88 -37.91 66.37
C ALA A 168 -20.69 -39.28 65.66
N GLU A 169 -19.51 -39.90 65.73
CA GLU A 169 -19.18 -41.13 64.97
C GLU A 169 -19.64 -41.03 63.49
N PHE A 170 -19.53 -39.85 62.88
CA PHE A 170 -19.71 -39.72 61.43
C PHE A 170 -18.68 -40.65 60.80
N GLY A 171 -19.15 -41.74 60.18
CA GLY A 171 -18.31 -42.89 59.82
C GLY A 171 -17.05 -42.46 59.07
N GLN A 172 -15.93 -43.16 59.31
CA GLN A 172 -14.60 -42.85 58.75
C GLN A 172 -14.49 -43.07 57.21
N GLY A 173 -15.61 -43.07 56.48
CA GLY A 173 -15.68 -43.32 55.04
C GLY A 173 -16.07 -42.09 54.21
N PRO A 174 -15.85 -42.10 52.88
CA PRO A 174 -16.00 -40.95 51.98
C PRO A 174 -17.45 -40.50 51.69
N ASP A 175 -18.46 -41.14 52.29
CA ASP A 175 -19.89 -40.93 52.00
C ASP A 175 -20.68 -40.35 53.19
N HIS A 176 -20.24 -39.18 53.70
CA HIS A 176 -20.89 -38.50 54.84
C HIS A 176 -22.40 -38.28 54.64
N TRP A 177 -22.86 -38.14 53.41
CA TRP A 177 -24.27 -37.93 53.06
C TRP A 177 -25.21 -39.04 53.56
N GLN A 178 -24.73 -40.29 53.69
CA GLN A 178 -25.55 -41.42 54.14
C GLN A 178 -26.08 -41.24 55.58
N TYR A 179 -25.45 -40.37 56.37
CA TYR A 179 -25.97 -40.01 57.70
C TYR A 179 -27.38 -39.44 57.62
N PHE A 180 -27.66 -38.67 56.57
CA PHE A 180 -28.96 -38.03 56.34
C PHE A 180 -29.99 -38.96 55.67
N SER A 181 -29.61 -40.16 55.22
CA SER A 181 -30.54 -41.17 54.70
C SER A 181 -31.15 -42.06 55.80
N ARG A 182 -30.67 -41.94 57.05
CA ARG A 182 -31.15 -42.69 58.22
C ARG A 182 -31.86 -41.76 59.21
N GLN A 183 -33.15 -41.99 59.45
CA GLN A 183 -34.00 -41.13 60.28
C GLN A 183 -33.46 -40.93 61.72
N ASN A 184 -33.01 -42.01 62.36
CA ASN A 184 -32.49 -42.00 63.73
C ASN A 184 -31.22 -41.15 63.90
N LEU A 185 -30.49 -40.91 62.81
CA LEU A 185 -29.29 -40.09 62.76
C LEU A 185 -29.62 -38.67 62.31
N ALA A 186 -30.42 -38.52 61.25
CA ALA A 186 -30.82 -37.21 60.71
C ALA A 186 -31.54 -36.32 61.75
N LYS A 187 -32.35 -36.90 62.65
CA LYS A 187 -33.01 -36.16 63.74
C LYS A 187 -32.04 -35.38 64.65
N ASN A 188 -30.76 -35.75 64.69
CA ASN A 188 -29.75 -35.05 65.48
C ASN A 188 -29.44 -33.63 64.97
N PHE A 189 -29.89 -33.30 63.76
CA PHE A 189 -29.74 -31.99 63.11
C PHE A 189 -31.10 -31.28 62.95
N GLU A 190 -32.11 -31.68 63.73
CA GLU A 190 -33.39 -31.00 63.76
C GLU A 190 -33.24 -29.60 64.37
N PHE A 191 -33.92 -28.61 63.78
CA PHE A 191 -33.90 -27.22 64.23
C PHE A 191 -35.27 -26.80 64.76
N ASN A 192 -35.28 -25.98 65.82
CA ASN A 192 -36.51 -25.52 66.47
C ASN A 192 -37.37 -24.64 65.54
N GLU A 193 -38.61 -25.08 65.27
CA GLU A 193 -39.54 -24.43 64.33
C GLU A 193 -39.97 -23.02 64.76
N THR A 194 -40.11 -22.77 66.07
CA THR A 194 -40.50 -21.44 66.57
C THR A 194 -39.41 -20.39 66.31
N GLN A 195 -38.14 -20.77 66.44
CA GLN A 195 -37.00 -19.91 66.12
C GLN A 195 -36.86 -19.74 64.60
N LEU A 196 -37.08 -20.81 63.83
CA LEU A 196 -36.93 -20.81 62.37
C LEU A 196 -37.93 -19.89 61.68
N ASN A 197 -39.16 -19.82 62.20
CA ASN A 197 -40.20 -18.93 61.67
C ASN A 197 -39.75 -17.46 61.57
N VAL A 198 -38.95 -16.98 62.53
CA VAL A 198 -38.43 -15.61 62.53
C VAL A 198 -37.40 -15.38 61.42
N TYR A 199 -36.60 -16.41 61.08
CA TYR A 199 -35.52 -16.29 60.10
C TYR A 199 -35.97 -16.53 58.66
N THR A 200 -37.06 -17.28 58.46
CA THR A 200 -37.62 -17.57 57.11
C THR A 200 -38.50 -16.43 56.55
N ALA A 201 -38.95 -15.51 57.40
CA ALA A 201 -39.72 -14.34 56.99
C ALA A 201 -38.85 -13.29 56.27
N MET A 202 -39.41 -12.64 55.26
CA MET A 202 -38.75 -11.52 54.58
C MET A 202 -38.73 -10.28 55.49
N PRO A 203 -37.62 -9.51 55.49
CA PRO A 203 -37.47 -8.32 56.34
C PRO A 203 -38.23 -7.09 55.82
N ASP A 204 -38.90 -7.17 54.68
CA ASP A 204 -39.61 -6.07 54.00
C ASP A 204 -41.00 -5.76 54.59
N GLY A 205 -41.42 -6.49 55.62
CA GLY A 205 -42.73 -6.32 56.26
C GLY A 205 -43.90 -6.86 55.45
N SER A 206 -43.66 -7.50 54.30
CA SER A 206 -44.71 -8.01 53.40
C SER A 206 -45.43 -9.26 53.92
N GLY A 207 -44.92 -9.88 54.99
CA GLY A 207 -45.38 -11.18 55.49
C GLY A 207 -45.02 -12.38 54.62
N LYS A 208 -44.35 -12.17 53.48
CA LYS A 208 -43.86 -13.24 52.60
C LYS A 208 -42.64 -13.92 53.20
N ARG A 209 -42.41 -15.18 52.84
CA ARG A 209 -41.26 -15.99 53.28
C ARG A 209 -40.34 -16.27 52.11
N TRP A 210 -39.05 -16.51 52.36
CA TRP A 210 -38.08 -16.72 51.29
C TRP A 210 -38.46 -17.84 50.31
N CYS A 211 -39.09 -18.91 50.80
CA CYS A 211 -39.60 -20.02 50.00
C CYS A 211 -40.70 -19.60 49.00
N SER A 212 -41.54 -18.59 49.32
CA SER A 212 -42.65 -18.19 48.45
C SER A 212 -42.25 -17.30 47.27
N ARG A 213 -40.98 -16.88 47.18
CA ARG A 213 -40.42 -16.16 46.01
C ARG A 213 -40.26 -17.06 44.78
N LEU A 214 -40.53 -18.36 44.92
CA LEU A 214 -40.30 -19.41 43.93
C LEU A 214 -41.28 -19.47 42.76
N GLY A 215 -42.31 -18.61 42.72
CA GLY A 215 -43.18 -18.42 41.56
C GLY A 215 -43.53 -19.71 40.81
N GLY A 216 -44.20 -20.67 41.47
CA GLY A 216 -44.67 -21.88 40.78
C GLY A 216 -44.54 -23.22 41.53
N PHE A 217 -44.22 -23.25 42.82
CA PHE A 217 -44.14 -24.49 43.60
C PHE A 217 -45.15 -24.53 44.75
N ASP A 218 -46.06 -25.50 44.72
CA ASP A 218 -47.00 -25.88 45.81
C ASP A 218 -46.31 -26.67 46.95
N GLU A 219 -44.97 -26.75 46.95
CA GLU A 219 -44.20 -27.62 47.87
C GLU A 219 -43.56 -26.87 49.06
N CYS A 220 -43.76 -25.55 49.17
CA CYS A 220 -43.42 -24.78 50.37
C CYS A 220 -44.58 -24.85 51.37
N ASP A 221 -44.29 -25.21 52.62
CA ASP A 221 -45.29 -25.12 53.68
C ASP A 221 -45.52 -23.66 54.14
N ASP A 222 -46.55 -23.46 54.97
CA ASP A 222 -46.89 -22.15 55.57
C ASP A 222 -45.77 -21.57 56.46
N THR A 223 -44.79 -22.41 56.83
CA THR A 223 -43.60 -22.03 57.58
C THR A 223 -42.41 -21.65 56.69
N GLY A 224 -42.58 -21.68 55.37
CA GLY A 224 -41.54 -21.31 54.40
C GLY A 224 -40.43 -22.36 54.30
N GLN A 225 -40.75 -23.63 54.53
CA GLN A 225 -39.84 -24.75 54.40
C GLN A 225 -40.28 -25.69 53.27
N PHE A 226 -39.32 -26.34 52.64
CA PHE A 226 -39.59 -27.52 51.81
C PHE A 226 -39.53 -28.77 52.69
N VAL A 227 -40.63 -29.51 52.73
CA VAL A 227 -40.76 -30.74 53.53
C VAL A 227 -41.06 -31.92 52.60
N PRO A 228 -40.10 -32.84 52.37
CA PRO A 228 -40.35 -34.02 51.55
C PRO A 228 -41.34 -34.97 52.25
N ASP A 229 -42.04 -35.82 51.50
CA ASP A 229 -43.11 -36.68 52.03
C ASP A 229 -42.68 -37.53 53.23
N ARG A 230 -41.43 -37.99 53.26
CA ARG A 230 -40.85 -38.75 54.37
C ARG A 230 -40.77 -37.98 55.68
N CYS A 231 -40.72 -36.66 55.63
CA CYS A 231 -40.59 -35.76 56.78
C CYS A 231 -41.93 -35.22 57.29
N ARG A 232 -43.06 -35.44 56.59
CA ARG A 232 -44.37 -34.90 57.00
C ARG A 232 -44.87 -35.50 58.33
N ASN A 233 -44.52 -36.75 58.62
CA ASN A 233 -44.93 -37.47 59.83
C ASN A 233 -43.74 -38.00 60.66
N GLN A 234 -42.53 -37.49 60.41
CA GLN A 234 -41.29 -37.97 61.03
C GLN A 234 -40.31 -36.82 61.27
N THR A 235 -39.51 -36.90 62.34
CA THR A 235 -38.44 -35.93 62.62
C THR A 235 -37.34 -36.00 61.56
N CYS A 236 -36.96 -34.86 61.01
CA CYS A 236 -35.94 -34.72 59.96
C CYS A 236 -34.92 -33.65 60.31
N ALA A 237 -33.73 -33.75 59.70
CA ALA A 237 -32.72 -32.70 59.77
C ALA A 237 -33.25 -31.42 59.09
N THR A 238 -32.90 -30.25 59.64
CA THR A 238 -33.19 -28.96 58.99
C THR A 238 -31.94 -28.44 58.30
N LEU A 239 -31.95 -28.44 56.96
CA LEU A 239 -30.91 -27.83 56.14
C LEU A 239 -31.15 -26.33 56.01
N LEU A 240 -30.31 -25.55 56.67
CA LEU A 240 -30.35 -24.09 56.58
C LEU A 240 -29.66 -23.63 55.29
N THR A 241 -30.31 -22.77 54.52
CA THR A 241 -29.74 -22.21 53.29
C THR A 241 -30.12 -20.75 53.15
N ALA A 242 -29.38 -20.00 52.35
CA ALA A 242 -29.62 -18.58 52.14
C ALA A 242 -30.90 -18.37 51.31
N PHE A 243 -30.77 -18.22 50.00
CA PHE A 243 -31.87 -17.92 49.10
C PHE A 243 -32.20 -19.10 48.18
N PRO A 244 -33.45 -19.21 47.73
CA PRO A 244 -33.77 -20.11 46.63
C PRO A 244 -33.32 -19.46 45.30
N HIS A 245 -32.17 -19.90 44.77
CA HIS A 245 -31.62 -19.48 43.46
C HIS A 245 -32.01 -20.46 42.36
N GLU A 246 -32.04 -20.07 41.08
CA GLU A 246 -32.52 -20.89 39.94
C GLU A 246 -32.11 -22.39 39.94
N ASN A 247 -30.93 -22.74 40.49
CA ASN A 247 -30.44 -24.12 40.60
C ASN A 247 -30.76 -24.84 41.93
N TYR A 248 -31.71 -24.34 42.75
CA TYR A 248 -32.19 -25.04 43.95
C TYR A 248 -32.89 -26.35 43.58
N HIS A 249 -33.38 -26.47 42.34
CA HIS A 249 -34.04 -27.65 41.84
C HIS A 249 -33.14 -28.90 41.97
N ASP A 250 -31.84 -28.77 41.70
CA ASP A 250 -30.88 -29.87 41.84
C ASP A 250 -30.75 -30.34 43.30
N LEU A 251 -30.75 -29.40 44.25
CA LEU A 251 -30.72 -29.70 45.69
C LEU A 251 -31.98 -30.48 46.10
N LEU A 252 -33.16 -30.00 45.69
CA LEU A 252 -34.42 -30.65 46.03
C LEU A 252 -34.57 -32.01 45.34
N MET A 253 -34.20 -32.11 44.07
CA MET A 253 -34.15 -33.37 43.33
C MET A 253 -33.21 -34.36 43.99
N GLN A 254 -32.03 -33.93 44.43
CA GLN A 254 -31.07 -34.80 45.14
C GLN A 254 -31.67 -35.31 46.46
N ILE A 255 -32.29 -34.45 47.26
CA ILE A 255 -32.96 -34.85 48.51
C ILE A 255 -34.05 -35.91 48.23
N LYS A 256 -34.90 -35.68 47.21
CA LYS A 256 -35.95 -36.62 46.80
C LYS A 256 -35.37 -37.94 46.28
N LYS A 257 -34.38 -37.87 45.39
CA LYS A 257 -33.78 -39.02 44.70
C LYS A 257 -32.96 -39.91 45.63
N LEU A 258 -32.13 -39.32 46.48
CA LEU A 258 -31.35 -40.03 47.50
C LEU A 258 -32.19 -40.38 48.75
N LYS A 259 -33.47 -40.02 48.78
CA LYS A 259 -34.44 -40.33 49.83
C LYS A 259 -33.98 -39.88 51.23
N LEU A 260 -33.42 -38.67 51.33
CA LEU A 260 -32.86 -38.11 52.55
C LEU A 260 -33.96 -37.61 53.52
N PHE A 261 -33.74 -37.77 54.83
CA PHE A 261 -34.58 -37.24 55.91
C PHE A 261 -34.21 -35.79 56.23
N VAL A 262 -34.36 -34.90 55.24
CA VAL A 262 -33.92 -33.50 55.32
C VAL A 262 -35.02 -32.57 54.83
N LYS A 263 -35.44 -31.62 55.66
CA LYS A 263 -36.26 -30.46 55.28
C LYS A 263 -35.36 -29.25 54.99
N VAL A 264 -35.73 -28.39 54.05
CA VAL A 264 -34.90 -27.23 53.64
C VAL A 264 -35.56 -25.94 54.09
N ALA A 265 -34.80 -25.10 54.78
CA ALA A 265 -35.28 -23.82 55.29
C ALA A 265 -34.42 -22.66 54.75
N TRP A 266 -35.07 -21.74 54.04
CA TRP A 266 -34.44 -20.55 53.47
C TRP A 266 -34.48 -19.39 54.45
N VAL A 267 -33.30 -18.94 54.91
CA VAL A 267 -33.13 -17.88 55.91
C VAL A 267 -32.54 -16.58 55.33
N GLY A 268 -32.32 -16.55 54.02
CA GLY A 268 -31.86 -15.39 53.26
C GLY A 268 -30.48 -14.86 53.68
N LYS A 269 -30.33 -13.52 53.64
CA LYS A 269 -29.10 -12.76 53.99
C LYS A 269 -28.54 -13.04 55.39
N ARG A 270 -29.33 -13.65 56.28
CA ARG A 270 -28.96 -13.87 57.70
C ARG A 270 -28.29 -15.22 57.96
N LEU A 271 -28.14 -16.08 56.94
CA LEU A 271 -27.56 -17.42 57.09
C LEU A 271 -26.24 -17.38 57.88
N ASP A 272 -25.28 -16.55 57.48
CA ASP A 272 -23.95 -16.55 58.09
C ASP A 272 -23.96 -16.17 59.57
N ASN A 273 -24.80 -15.19 59.92
CA ASN A 273 -24.96 -14.74 61.31
C ASN A 273 -25.64 -15.84 62.14
N LEU A 274 -26.66 -16.48 61.58
CA LEU A 274 -27.36 -17.59 62.23
C LEU A 274 -26.43 -18.77 62.47
N ILE A 275 -25.68 -19.19 61.45
CA ILE A 275 -24.71 -20.29 61.57
C ILE A 275 -23.59 -19.94 62.55
N SER A 276 -23.08 -18.71 62.53
CA SER A 276 -22.07 -18.27 63.50
C SER A 276 -22.60 -18.32 64.94
N PHE A 277 -23.81 -17.82 65.18
CA PHE A 277 -24.47 -17.85 66.48
C PHE A 277 -24.73 -19.29 66.97
N LEU A 278 -25.26 -20.15 66.11
CA LEU A 278 -25.54 -21.55 66.43
C LEU A 278 -24.26 -22.36 66.64
N SER A 279 -23.20 -22.04 65.88
CA SER A 279 -21.88 -22.64 66.05
C SER A 279 -21.26 -22.24 67.39
N GLN A 280 -21.37 -20.97 67.81
CA GLN A 280 -20.92 -20.55 69.15
C GLN A 280 -21.69 -21.26 70.28
N ASN A 281 -22.99 -21.50 70.10
CA ASN A 281 -23.86 -22.16 71.09
C ASN A 281 -23.84 -23.71 71.04
N ASN A 282 -22.78 -24.30 70.49
CA ASN A 282 -22.60 -25.74 70.39
C ASN A 282 -23.75 -26.54 69.72
N SER A 283 -24.51 -25.92 68.82
CA SER A 283 -25.64 -26.58 68.14
C SER A 283 -25.16 -27.49 67.00
N ARG A 284 -25.85 -28.63 66.81
CA ARG A 284 -25.66 -29.51 65.64
C ARG A 284 -26.41 -28.92 64.45
N ILE A 285 -25.66 -28.36 63.51
CA ILE A 285 -26.21 -27.65 62.35
C ILE A 285 -25.69 -28.26 61.06
N VAL A 286 -26.57 -28.34 60.07
CA VAL A 286 -26.22 -28.62 58.68
C VAL A 286 -26.75 -27.47 57.85
N PHE A 287 -25.90 -26.94 56.99
CA PHE A 287 -26.28 -25.84 56.12
C PHE A 287 -25.76 -26.07 54.71
N PHE A 288 -26.48 -25.51 53.76
CA PHE A 288 -26.10 -25.51 52.37
C PHE A 288 -25.76 -24.07 51.98
N ASP A 289 -24.59 -23.91 51.36
CA ASP A 289 -24.20 -22.63 50.80
C ASP A 289 -23.91 -22.78 49.30
N TYR A 290 -24.60 -21.94 48.54
CA TYR A 290 -24.50 -21.82 47.09
C TYR A 290 -23.63 -20.62 46.69
N SER A 291 -23.41 -19.70 47.63
CA SER A 291 -22.59 -18.51 47.47
C SER A 291 -21.22 -18.71 48.13
N ILE A 292 -20.29 -17.80 47.89
CA ILE A 292 -19.07 -17.78 48.69
C ILE A 292 -19.43 -17.04 49.97
N SER A 293 -19.21 -17.68 51.11
CA SER A 293 -19.38 -17.08 52.43
C SER A 293 -18.05 -17.10 53.15
N PRO A 294 -17.77 -16.12 54.05
CA PRO A 294 -16.68 -16.26 55.01
C PRO A 294 -16.69 -17.61 55.75
N LEU A 295 -17.87 -18.23 55.92
CA LEU A 295 -18.00 -19.54 56.54
C LEU A 295 -17.39 -20.68 55.73
N THR A 296 -17.54 -20.65 54.41
CA THR A 296 -16.99 -21.65 53.48
C THR A 296 -15.57 -21.30 53.02
N PHE A 297 -15.22 -20.01 53.12
CA PHE A 297 -13.97 -19.45 52.61
C PHE A 297 -12.82 -19.43 53.65
N ASP A 298 -13.07 -19.02 54.90
CA ASP A 298 -12.01 -18.72 55.89
C ASP A 298 -11.81 -19.82 56.96
N LYS A 299 -12.66 -20.86 57.04
CA LYS A 299 -12.67 -21.76 58.20
C LYS A 299 -12.29 -23.21 57.88
N GLU A 300 -11.12 -23.61 58.36
CA GLU A 300 -10.72 -25.01 58.58
C GLU A 300 -11.66 -25.77 59.54
N GLU A 301 -12.57 -25.06 60.22
CA GLU A 301 -13.52 -25.57 61.22
C GLU A 301 -14.85 -26.08 60.64
N MET A 302 -15.03 -26.07 59.31
CA MET A 302 -16.20 -26.61 58.63
C MET A 302 -15.81 -27.81 57.78
N THR A 303 -16.54 -28.91 57.93
CA THR A 303 -16.37 -30.12 57.12
C THR A 303 -17.45 -30.19 56.05
N GLU A 304 -17.02 -30.40 54.81
CA GLU A 304 -17.92 -30.65 53.69
C GLU A 304 -18.54 -32.04 53.80
N VAL A 305 -19.85 -32.14 53.58
CA VAL A 305 -20.56 -33.40 53.47
C VAL A 305 -20.32 -33.92 52.06
N LEU A 306 -19.52 -34.99 51.97
CA LEU A 306 -19.15 -35.61 50.71
C LEU A 306 -20.30 -36.46 50.17
N PHE A 307 -20.52 -36.33 48.87
CA PHE A 307 -21.45 -37.12 48.05
C PHE A 307 -20.64 -37.93 47.00
N PRO A 308 -21.20 -38.98 46.40
CA PRO A 308 -20.47 -39.85 45.47
C PRO A 308 -19.90 -39.10 44.25
N SER A 309 -18.71 -39.50 43.78
CA SER A 309 -18.00 -38.89 42.64
C SER A 309 -18.61 -39.31 41.27
N CYS A 310 -18.48 -38.44 40.27
CA CYS A 310 -18.96 -38.62 38.88
C CYS A 310 -18.29 -39.76 38.09
N ASP A 311 -17.15 -40.31 38.53
CA ASP A 311 -16.23 -41.07 37.65
C ASP A 311 -16.62 -42.53 37.38
N THR A 312 -17.67 -43.06 38.00
CA THR A 312 -18.08 -44.46 37.80
C THR A 312 -19.36 -44.56 37.01
N SER A 313 -19.20 -44.81 35.69
CA SER A 313 -20.21 -45.35 34.78
C SER A 313 -21.57 -44.62 34.70
N GLY A 314 -21.63 -43.59 33.85
CA GLY A 314 -22.78 -43.37 32.95
C GLY A 314 -24.11 -42.87 33.55
N GLN A 315 -24.20 -42.55 34.84
CA GLN A 315 -25.32 -41.80 35.38
C GLN A 315 -24.82 -40.54 36.10
N PRO A 316 -25.21 -39.31 35.70
CA PRO A 316 -24.79 -38.04 36.30
C PRO A 316 -25.39 -37.79 37.69
N ASP A 317 -25.92 -38.83 38.32
CA ASP A 317 -26.90 -38.75 39.40
C ASP A 317 -26.22 -38.80 40.77
N GLY A 318 -25.59 -37.69 41.17
CA GLY A 318 -25.03 -37.56 42.52
C GLY A 318 -23.97 -36.47 42.70
N CYS A 319 -23.53 -35.85 41.62
CA CYS A 319 -22.25 -35.17 41.55
C CYS A 319 -22.37 -33.63 41.38
N ILE A 320 -23.24 -33.02 42.21
CA ILE A 320 -23.66 -31.61 42.09
C ILE A 320 -22.65 -30.64 42.76
N TYR A 321 -21.72 -31.15 43.57
CA TYR A 321 -20.94 -30.35 44.55
C TYR A 321 -19.42 -30.37 44.34
N HIS A 322 -18.93 -30.50 43.10
CA HIS A 322 -17.49 -30.42 42.83
C HIS A 322 -16.90 -29.03 43.06
N SER A 323 -15.57 -28.96 43.26
CA SER A 323 -14.83 -27.70 43.43
C SER A 323 -15.06 -26.78 42.23
N ALA A 324 -15.58 -25.59 42.47
CA ALA A 324 -15.86 -24.62 41.42
C ALA A 324 -14.81 -23.51 41.38
N ARG A 325 -14.57 -22.96 40.19
CA ARG A 325 -13.62 -21.85 40.00
C ARG A 325 -14.37 -20.61 39.59
N MET A 326 -13.97 -19.46 40.12
CA MET A 326 -14.41 -18.19 39.55
C MET A 326 -13.50 -17.83 38.39
N LEU A 327 -14.02 -17.90 37.17
CA LEU A 327 -13.26 -17.64 35.96
C LEU A 327 -13.69 -16.31 35.34
N LYS A 328 -12.72 -15.69 34.69
CA LYS A 328 -12.91 -14.55 33.81
C LYS A 328 -12.91 -15.07 32.39
N LEU A 329 -14.04 -14.95 31.71
CA LEU A 329 -14.14 -15.33 30.31
C LEU A 329 -14.30 -14.08 29.45
N VAL A 330 -13.68 -14.12 28.28
CA VAL A 330 -13.71 -13.03 27.32
C VAL A 330 -13.92 -13.61 25.91
N TRP A 331 -14.79 -12.97 25.14
CA TRP A 331 -14.97 -13.29 23.73
C TRP A 331 -13.69 -12.96 22.95
N GLN A 332 -13.29 -13.83 22.03
CA GLN A 332 -11.97 -13.78 21.38
C GLN A 332 -11.66 -12.43 20.73
N ASN A 333 -12.63 -11.81 20.06
CA ASN A 333 -12.39 -10.57 19.33
C ASN A 333 -12.33 -9.32 20.23
N ILE A 334 -12.67 -9.41 21.53
CA ILE A 334 -12.47 -8.29 22.48
C ILE A 334 -10.99 -7.95 22.63
N LYS A 335 -10.09 -8.94 22.51
CA LYS A 335 -8.64 -8.71 22.57
C LYS A 335 -8.17 -7.70 21.51
N GLN A 336 -8.83 -7.67 20.35
CA GLN A 336 -8.52 -6.76 19.26
C GLN A 336 -9.42 -5.53 19.27
N GLY A 337 -10.74 -5.70 19.39
CA GLY A 337 -11.74 -4.63 19.29
C GLY A 337 -11.93 -3.77 20.55
N ALA A 338 -11.40 -4.19 21.70
CA ALA A 338 -11.51 -3.45 22.96
C ALA A 338 -10.32 -3.74 23.90
N LYS A 339 -9.10 -3.45 23.43
CA LYS A 339 -7.83 -3.73 24.14
C LYS A 339 -7.84 -3.24 25.60
N GLN A 340 -8.37 -2.05 25.88
CA GLN A 340 -8.43 -1.51 27.25
C GLN A 340 -9.35 -2.35 28.15
N ALA A 341 -10.50 -2.79 27.63
CA ALA A 341 -11.41 -3.66 28.36
C ALA A 341 -10.79 -5.06 28.60
N TYR A 342 -10.06 -5.58 27.60
CA TYR A 342 -9.30 -6.82 27.74
C TYR A 342 -8.21 -6.72 28.83
N ARG A 343 -7.39 -5.66 28.80
CA ARG A 343 -6.33 -5.40 29.79
C ARG A 343 -6.89 -5.20 31.20
N LEU A 344 -7.97 -4.42 31.33
CA LEU A 344 -8.69 -4.29 32.59
C LEU A 344 -9.08 -5.68 33.13
N MET A 345 -9.66 -6.51 32.27
CA MET A 345 -10.09 -7.86 32.64
C MET A 345 -8.94 -8.80 33.00
N GLU A 346 -7.75 -8.67 32.40
CA GLU A 346 -6.55 -9.40 32.84
C GLU A 346 -6.18 -9.06 34.30
N ASN A 347 -6.27 -7.78 34.65
CA ASN A 347 -5.91 -7.26 35.97
C ASN A 347 -6.97 -7.47 37.05
N VAL A 348 -8.26 -7.51 36.69
CA VAL A 348 -9.35 -7.70 37.64
C VAL A 348 -9.14 -9.00 38.41
N ARG A 349 -8.92 -8.86 39.71
CA ARG A 349 -8.80 -9.95 40.68
C ARG A 349 -9.35 -9.49 42.02
N LEU A 350 -10.04 -10.38 42.72
CA LEU A 350 -10.54 -10.18 44.07
C LEU A 350 -9.67 -10.94 45.07
N THR A 351 -9.19 -10.24 46.09
CA THR A 351 -8.58 -10.87 47.26
C THR A 351 -9.66 -11.39 48.22
N ALA A 352 -9.23 -12.21 49.18
CA ALA A 352 -10.05 -12.61 50.33
C ALA A 352 -10.75 -11.42 51.01
N GLY A 353 -10.01 -10.32 51.23
CA GLY A 353 -10.52 -9.11 51.88
C GLY A 353 -11.54 -8.35 51.03
N ASP A 354 -11.32 -8.30 49.71
CA ASP A 354 -12.27 -7.69 48.76
C ASP A 354 -13.60 -8.46 48.78
N TYR A 355 -13.51 -9.79 48.82
CA TYR A 355 -14.69 -10.65 48.88
C TYR A 355 -15.50 -10.44 50.16
N ARG A 356 -14.84 -10.36 51.32
CA ARG A 356 -15.50 -10.05 52.59
C ARG A 356 -16.18 -8.68 52.55
N SER A 357 -15.54 -7.69 51.95
CA SER A 357 -16.09 -6.35 51.80
C SER A 357 -17.34 -6.36 50.92
N LEU A 358 -17.29 -7.08 49.79
CA LEU A 358 -18.42 -7.26 48.88
C LEU A 358 -19.61 -7.94 49.59
N MET A 359 -19.37 -9.04 50.30
CA MET A 359 -20.41 -9.73 51.08
C MET A 359 -20.99 -8.86 52.18
N SER A 360 -20.14 -8.12 52.90
CA SER A 360 -20.58 -7.22 53.96
C SER A 360 -21.50 -6.11 53.41
N ALA A 361 -21.16 -5.56 52.24
CA ALA A 361 -21.95 -4.53 51.60
C ALA A 361 -23.29 -5.09 51.09
N TYR A 362 -23.28 -6.27 50.46
CA TYR A 362 -24.51 -6.95 50.02
C TYR A 362 -25.48 -7.23 51.18
N ARG A 363 -24.96 -7.67 52.35
CA ARG A 363 -25.80 -7.94 53.53
C ARG A 363 -26.49 -6.70 54.08
N LYS A 364 -25.90 -5.51 53.90
CA LYS A 364 -26.48 -4.23 54.34
C LYS A 364 -27.51 -3.68 53.35
N SER A 365 -27.57 -4.21 52.13
CA SER A 365 -28.55 -3.77 51.13
C SER A 365 -29.98 -4.12 51.55
N LEU A 366 -30.85 -3.11 51.50
CA LEU A 366 -32.28 -3.23 51.79
C LEU A 366 -33.08 -3.83 50.62
N SER A 367 -32.56 -3.72 49.40
CA SER A 367 -33.20 -4.23 48.18
C SER A 367 -32.30 -5.21 47.43
N ASP A 368 -32.92 -6.17 46.72
CA ASP A 368 -32.27 -7.15 45.85
C ASP A 368 -32.56 -6.89 44.35
N ASP A 369 -33.23 -5.78 44.04
CA ASP A 369 -33.39 -5.32 42.66
C ASP A 369 -32.10 -4.68 42.11
N ASP A 370 -32.06 -4.47 40.79
CA ASP A 370 -30.87 -3.94 40.12
C ASP A 370 -30.48 -2.54 40.62
N ASP A 371 -31.47 -1.74 41.04
CA ASP A 371 -31.24 -0.39 41.56
C ASP A 371 -30.59 -0.43 42.95
N GLY A 372 -31.07 -1.28 43.86
CA GLY A 372 -30.43 -1.47 45.17
C GLY A 372 -29.05 -2.10 45.09
N LEU A 373 -28.81 -3.00 44.14
CA LEU A 373 -27.49 -3.59 43.91
C LEU A 373 -26.51 -2.59 43.27
N LEU A 374 -27.01 -1.63 42.48
CA LEU A 374 -26.19 -0.57 41.90
C LEU A 374 -25.61 0.31 43.01
N ASP A 375 -26.40 0.75 43.99
CA ASP A 375 -25.91 1.56 45.12
C ASP A 375 -24.76 0.87 45.88
N VAL A 376 -24.91 -0.44 46.13
CA VAL A 376 -23.87 -1.28 46.75
C VAL A 376 -22.61 -1.33 45.89
N ALA A 377 -22.75 -1.51 44.58
CA ALA A 377 -21.62 -1.53 43.65
C ALA A 377 -20.87 -0.18 43.67
N CYS A 378 -21.59 0.94 43.74
CA CYS A 378 -21.01 2.27 43.78
C CYS A 378 -20.15 2.50 45.02
N ASP A 379 -20.63 2.09 46.19
CA ASP A 379 -19.90 2.20 47.45
C ASP A 379 -18.65 1.32 47.47
N LEU A 380 -18.78 0.09 46.97
CA LEU A 380 -17.65 -0.83 46.86
C LEU A 380 -16.56 -0.28 45.93
N CYS A 381 -16.96 0.29 44.79
CA CYS A 381 -16.05 0.86 43.81
C CYS A 381 -15.27 2.07 44.37
N LYS A 382 -15.92 2.93 45.16
CA LYS A 382 -15.30 4.15 45.69
C LYS A 382 -14.35 3.91 46.87
N TYR A 383 -14.69 2.96 47.76
CA TYR A 383 -14.07 2.92 49.09
C TYR A 383 -13.49 1.57 49.51
N LYS A 384 -13.78 0.48 48.80
CA LYS A 384 -13.43 -0.88 49.27
C LYS A 384 -12.59 -1.66 48.29
N LEU A 385 -12.81 -1.51 46.98
CA LEU A 385 -12.03 -2.19 45.95
C LEU A 385 -10.84 -1.34 45.51
N ASN A 386 -9.68 -1.98 45.33
CA ASN A 386 -8.50 -1.30 44.81
C ASN A 386 -8.57 -1.19 43.27
N ILE A 387 -9.41 -0.26 42.79
CA ILE A 387 -9.58 0.02 41.36
C ILE A 387 -8.27 0.50 40.73
N GLY A 388 -7.40 1.17 41.49
CA GLY A 388 -6.06 1.58 41.01
C GLY A 388 -5.24 0.39 40.50
N LYS A 389 -5.26 -0.73 41.23
CA LYS A 389 -4.58 -1.96 40.81
C LYS A 389 -5.22 -2.59 39.57
N TRP A 390 -6.53 -2.47 39.39
CA TRP A 390 -7.21 -2.96 38.18
C TRP A 390 -6.81 -2.12 36.94
N MET A 391 -6.55 -0.83 37.15
CA MET A 391 -6.16 0.13 36.12
C MET A 391 -4.65 0.18 35.84
N GLU A 392 -3.84 -0.61 36.54
CA GLU A 392 -2.39 -0.68 36.33
C GLU A 392 -2.07 -1.12 34.89
N ASN A 393 -1.27 -0.35 34.15
CA ASN A 393 -0.98 -0.58 32.72
C ASN A 393 -2.20 -0.53 31.77
N VAL A 394 -3.36 -0.05 32.22
CA VAL A 394 -4.52 0.21 31.36
C VAL A 394 -4.43 1.64 30.82
N LYS A 395 -3.91 1.79 29.60
CA LYS A 395 -3.87 3.09 28.90
C LYS A 395 -5.31 3.54 28.59
N VAL A 396 -5.71 4.70 29.10
CA VAL A 396 -7.08 5.24 28.95
C VAL A 396 -7.38 5.63 27.50
N TYR A 397 -6.36 6.05 26.74
CA TYR A 397 -6.45 6.34 25.31
C TYR A 397 -5.79 5.23 24.49
N PRO A 398 -6.44 4.70 23.44
CA PRO A 398 -5.75 3.92 22.41
C PRO A 398 -4.64 4.76 21.75
N GLU A 399 -3.46 4.15 21.60
CA GLU A 399 -2.31 4.79 20.94
C GLU A 399 -2.33 4.55 19.43
N ILE A 400 -1.85 5.55 18.69
CA ILE A 400 -1.52 5.47 17.27
C ILE A 400 0.01 5.36 17.19
N PRO A 401 0.56 4.13 17.10
CA PRO A 401 2.01 3.93 17.03
C PRO A 401 2.53 4.29 15.64
N VAL A 402 3.43 5.28 15.60
CA VAL A 402 4.15 5.72 14.41
C VAL A 402 5.62 5.33 14.55
N LEU A 403 6.18 4.71 13.52
CA LEU A 403 7.59 4.36 13.51
C LEU A 403 8.40 5.45 12.82
N THR A 404 9.28 6.14 13.55
CA THR A 404 10.12 7.20 13.00
C THR A 404 11.54 6.68 12.81
N VAL A 405 12.08 6.79 11.59
CA VAL A 405 13.45 6.37 11.29
C VAL A 405 14.33 7.61 11.18
N VAL A 406 15.40 7.67 11.97
CA VAL A 406 16.32 8.82 12.08
C VAL A 406 17.78 8.38 11.99
N GLN A 407 18.70 9.31 11.73
CA GLN A 407 20.15 9.09 11.88
C GLN A 407 20.59 9.43 13.32
N ALA A 408 21.39 8.57 13.98
CA ALA A 408 21.79 8.75 15.38
C ALA A 408 22.57 10.04 15.66
N ASP A 409 23.22 10.60 14.63
CA ASP A 409 24.04 11.80 14.74
C ASP A 409 23.20 13.09 14.70
N ARG A 410 21.86 12.97 14.56
CA ARG A 410 20.91 14.08 14.36
C ARG A 410 19.60 13.88 15.13
N ASN A 411 19.66 14.02 16.45
CA ASN A 411 18.46 14.04 17.30
C ASN A 411 17.43 15.13 16.91
N SER A 412 17.76 16.10 16.05
CA SER A 412 16.87 17.18 15.63
C SER A 412 15.57 16.70 14.99
N VAL A 413 15.61 15.68 14.13
CA VAL A 413 14.41 15.18 13.44
C VAL A 413 13.46 14.50 14.41
N GLU A 414 13.97 13.69 15.32
CA GLU A 414 13.22 13.05 16.41
C GLU A 414 12.45 14.08 17.25
N HIS A 415 13.09 15.21 17.57
CA HIS A 415 12.46 16.27 18.34
C HIS A 415 11.41 17.04 17.55
N ALA A 416 11.59 17.19 16.24
CA ALA A 416 10.59 17.81 15.37
C ALA A 416 9.33 16.94 15.27
N THR A 417 9.47 15.63 15.09
CA THR A 417 8.34 14.71 15.05
C THR A 417 7.64 14.61 16.41
N LEU A 418 8.40 14.59 17.51
CA LEU A 418 7.84 14.61 18.87
C LEU A 418 7.02 15.90 19.13
N LEU A 419 7.58 17.06 18.78
CA LEU A 419 6.91 18.35 18.94
C LEU A 419 5.59 18.41 18.15
N ALA A 420 5.56 17.82 16.95
CA ALA A 420 4.33 17.72 16.17
C ALA A 420 3.28 16.86 16.89
N MET A 421 3.67 15.68 17.40
CA MET A 421 2.78 14.80 18.15
C MET A 421 2.24 15.45 19.42
N ASP A 422 3.09 16.16 20.17
CA ASP A 422 2.67 16.92 21.35
C ASP A 422 1.59 17.94 21.00
N LYS A 423 1.79 18.72 19.92
CA LYS A 423 0.79 19.71 19.47
C LYS A 423 -0.51 19.08 19.00
N ILE A 424 -0.44 17.93 18.32
CA ILE A 424 -1.60 17.17 17.86
C ILE A 424 -2.40 16.61 19.05
N ASN A 425 -1.70 16.06 20.04
CA ASN A 425 -2.28 15.50 21.25
C ASN A 425 -2.88 16.59 22.14
N GLU A 426 -2.17 17.71 22.37
CA GLU A 426 -2.66 18.89 23.12
C GLU A 426 -3.94 19.48 22.50
N ALA A 427 -3.97 19.57 21.17
CA ALA A 427 -5.13 20.10 20.44
C ALA A 427 -6.24 19.06 20.23
N ASN A 428 -6.05 17.81 20.66
CA ASN A 428 -6.98 16.69 20.50
C ASN A 428 -7.46 16.54 19.03
N ILE A 429 -6.53 16.63 18.08
CA ILE A 429 -6.83 16.59 16.64
C ILE A 429 -7.48 15.27 16.22
N ILE A 430 -7.12 14.16 16.89
CA ILE A 430 -7.73 12.83 16.69
C ILE A 430 -8.45 12.45 17.98
N PRO A 431 -9.72 12.86 18.18
CA PRO A 431 -10.47 12.61 19.39
C PRO A 431 -10.45 11.14 19.82
N GLY A 432 -10.07 10.92 21.08
CA GLY A 432 -10.05 9.60 21.69
C GLY A 432 -8.80 8.78 21.38
N TYR A 433 -7.81 9.31 20.66
CA TYR A 433 -6.52 8.65 20.41
C TYR A 433 -5.35 9.54 20.81
N ILE A 434 -4.22 8.93 21.15
CA ILE A 434 -2.94 9.62 21.38
C ILE A 434 -1.93 9.12 20.37
N MET A 435 -1.26 10.03 19.66
CA MET A 435 -0.12 9.66 18.82
C MET A 435 1.13 9.44 19.66
N ASN A 436 1.85 8.37 19.36
CA ASN A 436 3.12 8.02 19.98
C ASN A 436 4.12 7.57 18.92
N GLN A 437 5.41 7.73 19.18
CA GLN A 437 6.47 7.32 18.27
C GLN A 437 7.40 6.26 18.85
N THR A 438 7.81 5.33 18.00
CA THR A 438 8.96 4.45 18.22
C THR A 438 10.09 4.90 17.30
N ILE A 439 11.31 5.06 17.84
CA ILE A 439 12.46 5.53 17.08
C ILE A 439 13.32 4.36 16.62
N ILE A 440 13.70 4.37 15.34
CA ILE A 440 14.77 3.52 14.80
C ILE A 440 15.95 4.41 14.42
N HIS A 441 17.08 4.18 15.05
CA HIS A 441 18.36 4.78 14.66
C HIS A 441 18.97 3.96 13.52
N GLY A 442 18.73 4.40 12.29
CA GLY A 442 19.14 3.68 11.09
C GLY A 442 20.61 3.88 10.71
N ASN A 443 21.22 5.01 11.07
CA ASN A 443 22.61 5.39 10.72
C ASN A 443 22.96 5.17 9.24
N CYS A 444 22.00 5.45 8.35
CA CYS A 444 22.09 5.16 6.92
C CYS A 444 22.44 3.70 6.56
N ASN A 445 22.28 2.76 7.49
CA ASN A 445 22.49 1.34 7.26
C ASN A 445 21.15 0.65 6.99
N GLY A 446 20.99 0.16 5.76
CA GLY A 446 19.79 -0.54 5.34
C GLY A 446 19.47 -1.78 6.17
N ASP A 447 20.49 -2.52 6.62
CA ASP A 447 20.31 -3.79 7.34
C ASP A 447 19.84 -3.56 8.78
N THR A 448 20.36 -2.51 9.42
CA THR A 448 19.92 -2.06 10.75
C THR A 448 18.46 -1.65 10.72
N VAL A 449 18.06 -0.84 9.73
CA VAL A 449 16.67 -0.39 9.58
C VAL A 449 15.71 -1.56 9.37
N VAL A 450 16.06 -2.51 8.50
CA VAL A 450 15.23 -3.71 8.27
C VAL A 450 15.09 -4.55 9.53
N SER A 451 16.19 -4.79 10.24
CA SER A 451 16.19 -5.62 11.46
C SER A 451 15.35 -4.98 12.57
N SER A 452 15.54 -3.69 12.86
CA SER A 452 14.76 -2.97 13.88
C SER A 452 13.30 -2.80 13.50
N TYR A 453 12.99 -2.69 12.21
CA TYR A 453 11.62 -2.64 11.70
C TYR A 453 10.89 -3.97 11.95
N ILE A 454 11.52 -5.10 11.59
CA ILE A 454 10.97 -6.44 11.80
C ILE A 454 10.82 -6.72 13.30
N GLU A 455 11.81 -6.35 14.12
CA GLU A 455 11.73 -6.46 15.57
C GLU A 455 10.53 -5.68 16.11
N SER A 456 10.37 -4.40 15.75
CA SER A 456 9.24 -3.57 16.18
C SER A 456 7.87 -4.18 15.84
N ILE A 457 7.78 -4.92 14.72
CA ILE A 457 6.55 -5.60 14.28
C ILE A 457 6.31 -6.93 15.00
N THR A 458 7.37 -7.61 15.43
CA THR A 458 7.30 -9.00 15.94
C THR A 458 7.31 -9.07 17.48
N THR A 459 8.12 -8.27 18.17
CA THR A 459 8.30 -8.33 19.63
C THR A 459 7.37 -7.38 20.40
N ASN A 460 7.07 -6.19 19.89
CA ASN A 460 6.33 -5.19 20.68
C ASN A 460 4.79 -5.36 20.68
N HIS A 461 4.22 -6.29 19.92
CA HIS A 461 2.77 -6.52 19.77
C HIS A 461 1.92 -5.29 19.38
N GLU A 462 2.51 -4.11 19.20
CA GLU A 462 1.85 -2.89 18.75
C GLU A 462 1.77 -2.87 17.22
N GLN A 463 0.55 -2.70 16.69
CA GLN A 463 0.29 -2.65 15.26
C GLN A 463 0.64 -1.26 14.73
N ILE A 464 1.88 -1.11 14.25
CA ILE A 464 2.40 0.10 13.58
C ILE A 464 1.40 0.55 12.49
N ILE A 465 0.97 1.81 12.54
CA ILE A 465 0.01 2.35 11.56
C ILE A 465 0.75 2.98 10.38
N ALA A 466 1.83 3.71 10.67
CA ALA A 466 2.59 4.42 9.66
C ALA A 466 4.07 4.50 10.03
N VAL A 467 4.88 4.73 9.01
CA VAL A 467 6.32 4.91 9.09
C VAL A 467 6.67 6.29 8.56
N VAL A 468 7.50 7.02 9.29
CA VAL A 468 7.96 8.36 8.92
C VAL A 468 9.48 8.32 8.82
N GLY A 469 10.03 8.54 7.62
CA GLY A 469 11.47 8.44 7.36
C GLY A 469 11.84 7.62 6.13
N SER A 470 13.12 7.49 5.79
CA SER A 470 14.33 8.01 6.48
C SER A 470 15.12 9.04 5.66
N GLU A 471 16.02 9.78 6.32
CA GLU A 471 17.02 10.71 5.73
C GLU A 471 17.84 10.10 4.59
N CYS A 472 18.21 8.82 4.68
CA CYS A 472 19.13 8.19 3.72
C CYS A 472 18.40 7.33 2.68
N ASN A 473 18.88 7.33 1.43
CA ASN A 473 18.25 6.62 0.31
C ASN A 473 18.17 5.10 0.49
N ARG A 474 19.28 4.45 0.88
CA ARG A 474 19.33 2.98 1.03
C ARG A 474 18.37 2.46 2.10
N SER A 475 18.24 3.21 3.20
CA SER A 475 17.29 2.92 4.27
C SER A 475 15.84 3.14 3.81
N LEU A 476 15.60 4.20 3.02
CA LEU A 476 14.28 4.50 2.46
C LEU A 476 13.78 3.41 1.51
N GLU A 477 14.61 2.97 0.56
CA GLU A 477 14.24 1.93 -0.41
C GLU A 477 13.83 0.63 0.28
N ASN A 478 14.57 0.21 1.31
CA ASN A 478 14.22 -0.95 2.14
C ASN A 478 12.89 -0.78 2.87
N LEU A 479 12.63 0.40 3.45
CA LEU A 479 11.36 0.69 4.14
C LEU A 479 10.16 0.63 3.20
N VAL A 480 10.29 1.21 1.99
CA VAL A 480 9.23 1.19 0.99
C VAL A 480 8.93 -0.25 0.54
N GLY A 481 9.96 -1.06 0.32
CA GLY A 481 9.79 -2.48 0.00
C GLY A 481 9.03 -3.24 1.09
N LEU A 482 9.42 -3.06 2.35
CA LEU A 482 8.75 -3.70 3.51
C LEU A 482 7.31 -3.19 3.70
N ALA A 483 7.09 -1.90 3.50
CA ALA A 483 5.78 -1.28 3.65
C ALA A 483 4.76 -1.82 2.64
N ASN A 484 5.17 -2.14 1.42
CA ASN A 484 4.31 -2.82 0.45
C ASN A 484 3.89 -4.22 0.90
N TYR A 485 4.78 -4.95 1.57
CA TYR A 485 4.49 -6.28 2.08
C TYR A 485 3.54 -6.23 3.29
N TYR A 486 3.76 -5.31 4.23
CA TYR A 486 2.96 -5.19 5.45
C TYR A 486 1.77 -4.23 5.35
N ALA A 487 1.59 -3.55 4.21
CA ALA A 487 0.61 -2.50 4.00
C ALA A 487 0.71 -1.36 5.03
N HIS A 488 1.92 -0.87 5.31
CA HIS A 488 2.12 0.30 6.16
C HIS A 488 2.26 1.56 5.30
N THR A 489 1.66 2.67 5.74
CA THR A 489 1.85 3.97 5.05
C THR A 489 3.23 4.53 5.37
N VAL A 490 4.02 4.89 4.36
CA VAL A 490 5.34 5.50 4.53
C VAL A 490 5.27 6.95 4.08
N ILE A 491 5.63 7.89 4.96
CA ILE A 491 5.75 9.32 4.62
C ILE A 491 7.21 9.73 4.75
N SER A 492 7.86 9.97 3.61
CA SER A 492 9.25 10.37 3.55
C SER A 492 9.42 11.88 3.58
N TYR A 493 10.38 12.32 4.39
CA TYR A 493 10.85 13.69 4.48
C TYR A 493 12.21 13.90 3.78
N ASN A 494 12.71 12.91 3.03
CA ASN A 494 14.01 12.91 2.35
C ASN A 494 13.96 13.57 0.95
N THR A 495 15.00 14.35 0.62
CA THR A 495 15.21 15.08 -0.65
C THR A 495 16.30 14.50 -1.56
N GLU A 496 16.77 13.27 -1.35
CA GLU A 496 18.00 12.76 -2.01
C GLU A 496 17.80 11.69 -3.10
N SER A 497 16.66 10.97 -3.15
CA SER A 497 16.44 9.90 -4.15
C SER A 497 15.35 10.26 -5.17
N ALA A 498 15.64 10.15 -6.45
CA ALA A 498 14.62 10.18 -7.51
C ALA A 498 14.01 8.79 -7.82
N THR A 499 14.67 7.70 -7.39
CA THR A 499 14.30 6.30 -7.72
C THR A 499 12.96 5.88 -7.14
N THR A 500 12.61 6.36 -5.94
CA THR A 500 11.35 6.01 -5.27
C THR A 500 10.12 6.76 -5.79
N ASN A 501 10.27 7.63 -6.81
CA ASN A 501 9.14 8.34 -7.42
C ASN A 501 8.49 7.56 -8.58
N ASP A 502 9.13 6.48 -9.05
CA ASP A 502 8.47 5.55 -9.96
C ASP A 502 7.36 4.83 -9.18
N GLN A 503 6.11 5.17 -9.49
CA GLN A 503 4.95 4.65 -8.76
C GLN A 503 4.67 3.18 -9.06
N SER A 504 5.35 2.58 -10.03
CA SER A 504 5.23 1.17 -10.38
C SER A 504 5.78 0.30 -9.23
N GLY A 505 4.91 -0.01 -8.27
CA GLY A 505 5.23 -0.87 -7.14
C GLY A 505 5.39 -0.17 -5.78
N HIS A 506 5.05 1.12 -5.63
CA HIS A 506 5.14 1.86 -4.36
C HIS A 506 3.78 2.41 -3.89
N ASN A 507 2.83 1.51 -3.60
CA ASN A 507 1.42 1.85 -3.40
C ASN A 507 1.10 2.60 -2.09
N TYR A 508 1.98 2.52 -1.09
CA TYR A 508 1.76 3.09 0.25
C TYR A 508 2.73 4.22 0.61
N PHE A 509 3.44 4.76 -0.38
CA PHE A 509 4.50 5.74 -0.18
C PHE A 509 4.02 7.17 -0.51
N PHE A 510 4.33 8.11 0.39
CA PHE A 510 4.21 9.55 0.21
C PHE A 510 5.55 10.25 0.39
N ARG A 511 5.71 11.37 -0.30
CA ARG A 511 6.87 12.25 -0.12
C ARG A 511 6.45 13.69 0.13
N ILE A 512 6.80 14.22 1.30
CA ILE A 512 6.61 15.64 1.67
C ILE A 512 7.75 16.52 1.19
N ALA A 513 8.97 15.98 1.21
CA ALA A 513 10.10 16.68 0.63
C ALA A 513 9.88 16.92 -0.88
N PRO A 514 10.39 18.03 -1.45
CA PRO A 514 10.41 18.23 -2.88
C PRO A 514 10.99 17.04 -3.64
N ASP A 515 10.43 16.74 -4.81
CA ASP A 515 10.98 15.72 -5.70
C ASP A 515 12.38 16.17 -6.18
N PRO A 516 13.45 15.38 -5.96
CA PRO A 516 14.80 15.80 -6.33
C PRO A 516 14.98 16.03 -7.84
N SER A 517 14.13 15.43 -8.68
CA SER A 517 14.14 15.66 -10.14
C SER A 517 13.87 17.11 -10.54
N ILE A 518 13.27 17.92 -9.67
CA ILE A 518 13.07 19.34 -9.95
C ILE A 518 14.41 20.11 -9.99
N LEU A 519 15.47 19.59 -9.35
CA LEU A 519 16.80 20.22 -9.32
C LEU A 519 17.39 20.34 -10.74
N TYR A 520 17.13 19.35 -11.60
CA TYR A 520 17.54 19.41 -13.00
C TYR A 520 16.85 20.54 -13.75
N GLY A 521 15.55 20.73 -13.50
CA GLY A 521 14.80 21.86 -14.03
C GLY A 521 15.42 23.19 -13.61
N ALA A 522 15.84 23.30 -12.35
CA ALA A 522 16.51 24.47 -11.81
C ALA A 522 17.88 24.72 -12.47
N TYR A 523 18.73 23.70 -12.59
CA TYR A 523 20.02 23.80 -13.29
C TYR A 523 19.83 24.25 -14.75
N ILE A 524 18.94 23.59 -15.49
CA ILE A 524 18.70 23.89 -16.92
C ILE A 524 18.14 25.30 -17.12
N ALA A 525 17.13 25.68 -16.32
CA ALA A 525 16.53 27.01 -16.42
C ALA A 525 17.56 28.11 -16.09
N PHE A 526 18.38 27.89 -15.06
CA PHE A 526 19.45 28.80 -14.69
C PHE A 526 20.52 28.90 -15.77
N MET A 527 21.06 27.77 -16.26
CA MET A 527 22.07 27.77 -17.33
C MET A 527 21.58 28.47 -18.60
N LYS A 528 20.31 28.25 -18.99
CA LYS A 528 19.69 28.96 -20.12
C LYS A 528 19.61 30.46 -19.91
N SER A 529 19.28 30.91 -18.69
CA SER A 529 19.27 32.34 -18.35
C SER A 529 20.66 32.99 -18.48
N GLN A 530 21.72 32.20 -18.30
CA GLN A 530 23.12 32.64 -18.45
C GLN A 530 23.69 32.39 -19.86
N TYR A 531 22.86 31.91 -20.80
CA TYR A 531 23.27 31.51 -22.15
C TYR A 531 24.36 30.42 -22.19
N TRP A 532 24.43 29.56 -21.17
CA TRP A 532 25.33 28.41 -21.13
C TRP A 532 24.71 27.20 -21.83
N GLY A 533 25.38 26.67 -22.85
CA GLY A 533 24.94 25.55 -23.67
C GLY A 533 25.74 24.25 -23.47
N ILE A 534 26.96 24.35 -22.92
CA ILE A 534 27.89 23.22 -22.73
C ILE A 534 28.35 23.16 -21.27
N PHE A 535 28.33 21.97 -20.68
CA PHE A 535 28.78 21.76 -19.30
C PHE A 535 29.39 20.37 -19.07
N ALA A 536 30.13 20.24 -17.97
CA ALA A 536 30.66 18.98 -17.45
C ALA A 536 30.04 18.68 -16.07
N HIS A 537 29.89 17.40 -15.76
CA HIS A 537 29.28 16.90 -14.53
C HIS A 537 30.24 16.00 -13.76
N PHE A 538 30.35 16.18 -12.44
CA PHE A 538 31.15 15.34 -11.55
C PHE A 538 30.27 14.68 -10.50
N PHE A 539 30.35 13.36 -10.35
CA PHE A 539 29.48 12.62 -9.45
C PHE A 539 30.19 11.50 -8.67
N ASP A 540 29.68 11.11 -7.50
CA ASP A 540 30.20 9.99 -6.69
C ASP A 540 29.36 8.68 -6.81
N ASN A 541 29.71 7.63 -6.04
CA ASN A 541 29.04 6.32 -6.10
C ASN A 541 27.54 6.35 -5.71
N ALA A 542 27.05 7.37 -5.00
CA ALA A 542 25.64 7.47 -4.59
C ALA A 542 24.72 8.04 -5.69
N ALA A 543 25.29 8.57 -6.79
CA ALA A 543 24.59 9.35 -7.81
C ALA A 543 24.41 8.64 -9.17
N SER A 544 24.53 7.32 -9.25
CA SER A 544 24.46 6.60 -10.54
C SER A 544 23.12 6.74 -11.28
N SER A 545 22.00 6.83 -10.56
CA SER A 545 20.67 7.09 -11.16
C SER A 545 20.46 8.55 -11.55
N TRP A 546 21.13 9.49 -10.86
CA TRP A 546 21.06 10.92 -11.11
C TRP A 546 21.66 11.32 -12.47
N ASN A 547 22.75 10.67 -12.85
CA ASN A 547 23.47 10.94 -14.09
C ASN A 547 22.63 10.66 -15.36
N THR A 548 21.87 9.56 -15.38
CA THR A 548 21.02 9.18 -16.52
C THR A 548 19.89 10.18 -16.73
N HIS A 549 19.28 10.67 -15.64
CA HIS A 549 18.18 11.63 -15.70
C HIS A 549 18.65 13.03 -16.12
N LEU A 550 19.78 13.51 -15.60
CA LEU A 550 20.38 14.79 -16.01
C LEU A 550 20.74 14.79 -17.51
N ARG A 551 21.28 13.69 -18.02
CA ARG A 551 21.57 13.48 -19.46
C ARG A 551 20.31 13.62 -20.32
N ALA A 552 19.28 12.84 -20.00
CA ALA A 552 18.03 12.84 -20.75
C ALA A 552 17.36 14.22 -20.77
N MET A 553 17.33 14.91 -19.64
CA MET A 553 16.75 16.26 -19.54
C MET A 553 17.58 17.32 -20.29
N ALA A 554 18.90 17.25 -20.23
CA ALA A 554 19.77 18.15 -20.99
C ALA A 554 19.55 18.00 -22.51
N ASP A 555 19.48 16.75 -23.00
CA ASP A 555 19.25 16.44 -24.41
C ASP A 555 17.89 16.95 -24.90
N ILE A 556 16.81 16.70 -24.14
CA ILE A 556 15.46 17.21 -24.44
C ILE A 556 15.46 18.75 -24.56
N ARG A 557 16.30 19.42 -23.78
CA ARG A 557 16.32 20.88 -23.64
C ARG A 557 17.40 21.57 -24.48
N GLN A 558 18.09 20.84 -25.36
CA GLN A 558 19.15 21.33 -26.24
C GLN A 558 20.38 21.89 -25.50
N LEU A 559 20.67 21.37 -24.32
CA LEU A 559 21.96 21.59 -23.63
C LEU A 559 22.84 20.37 -23.85
N LYS A 560 24.13 20.57 -24.10
CA LYS A 560 25.06 19.48 -24.40
C LYS A 560 25.94 19.19 -23.17
N MET A 561 25.72 18.04 -22.56
CA MET A 561 26.61 17.53 -21.52
C MET A 561 27.73 16.72 -22.16
N GLU A 562 28.93 17.29 -22.21
CA GLU A 562 30.05 16.70 -22.97
C GLU A 562 30.95 15.78 -22.13
N ALA A 563 30.92 15.95 -20.82
CA ALA A 563 31.64 15.10 -19.89
C ALA A 563 30.77 14.84 -18.65
N SER A 564 30.77 13.59 -18.21
CA SER A 564 30.22 13.19 -16.93
C SER A 564 31.19 12.20 -16.31
N VAL A 565 31.87 12.66 -15.28
CA VAL A 565 33.07 12.06 -14.70
C VAL A 565 32.72 11.55 -13.32
N LYS A 566 32.96 10.25 -13.11
CA LYS A 566 32.80 9.62 -11.81
C LYS A 566 34.04 9.91 -10.97
N LEU A 567 33.88 10.59 -9.86
CA LEU A 567 34.97 10.86 -8.92
C LEU A 567 35.37 9.55 -8.23
N SER A 568 36.64 9.19 -8.34
CA SER A 568 37.16 7.97 -7.72
C SER A 568 37.01 8.05 -6.19
N SER A 569 36.66 6.93 -5.53
CA SER A 569 36.67 6.85 -4.07
C SER A 569 38.09 6.77 -3.48
N LYS A 570 39.12 6.70 -4.32
CA LYS A 570 40.53 6.76 -3.90
C LYS A 570 40.96 8.21 -3.76
N GLU A 571 41.90 8.46 -2.85
CA GLU A 571 42.13 9.74 -2.17
C GLU A 571 42.40 10.99 -3.05
N ASN A 572 42.70 10.86 -4.35
CA ASN A 572 43.10 12.00 -5.18
C ASN A 572 42.22 12.16 -6.45
N PRO A 573 41.38 13.22 -6.55
CA PRO A 573 40.52 13.48 -7.71
C PRO A 573 41.24 14.20 -8.87
N ARG A 574 42.57 14.33 -8.83
CA ARG A 574 43.35 15.11 -9.82
C ARG A 574 43.13 14.64 -11.25
N ASP A 575 43.28 13.35 -11.50
CA ASP A 575 43.17 12.78 -12.85
C ASP A 575 41.74 12.94 -13.40
N ASP A 576 40.73 12.78 -12.54
CA ASP A 576 39.32 12.94 -12.88
C ASP A 576 39.01 14.39 -13.33
N LEU A 577 39.55 15.38 -12.61
CA LEU A 577 39.40 16.80 -12.93
C LEU A 577 40.18 17.20 -14.19
N GLN A 578 41.34 16.60 -14.42
CA GLN A 578 42.23 16.94 -15.52
C GLN A 578 41.61 16.62 -16.89
N ILE A 579 40.80 15.56 -17.00
CA ILE A 579 40.03 15.20 -18.20
C ILE A 579 39.15 16.38 -18.69
N VAL A 580 38.61 17.17 -17.77
CA VAL A 580 37.72 18.31 -18.09
C VAL A 580 38.54 19.53 -18.54
N ILE A 581 39.72 19.73 -17.96
CA ILE A 581 40.66 20.79 -18.35
C ILE A 581 41.13 20.57 -19.78
N GLU A 582 41.55 19.35 -20.12
CA GLU A 582 42.05 18.99 -21.46
C GLU A 582 41.00 19.25 -22.56
N LYS A 583 39.72 19.07 -22.21
CA LYS A 583 38.60 19.31 -23.13
C LYS A 583 38.09 20.75 -23.13
N GLY A 584 38.58 21.61 -22.23
CA GLY A 584 38.30 23.05 -22.22
C GLY A 584 36.92 23.46 -21.69
N TYR A 585 36.22 22.60 -20.95
CA TYR A 585 34.89 22.94 -20.42
C TYR A 585 34.99 23.89 -19.21
N ARG A 586 34.08 24.87 -19.12
CA ARG A 586 34.11 25.93 -18.09
C ARG A 586 32.94 25.89 -17.09
N ILE A 587 31.81 25.28 -17.46
CA ILE A 587 30.61 25.16 -16.62
C ILE A 587 30.59 23.77 -16.00
N LEU A 588 30.61 23.70 -14.67
CA LEU A 588 30.83 22.47 -13.92
C LEU A 588 29.70 22.26 -12.91
N ILE A 589 29.06 21.10 -12.93
CA ILE A 589 28.06 20.68 -11.95
C ILE A 589 28.70 19.65 -11.01
N GLY A 590 28.65 19.91 -9.71
CA GLY A 590 29.09 18.98 -8.68
C GLY A 590 27.91 18.23 -8.07
N ASP A 591 27.99 16.90 -8.03
CA ASP A 591 26.99 15.99 -7.47
C ASP A 591 27.69 15.00 -6.52
N PHE A 592 28.06 15.49 -5.33
CA PHE A 592 28.87 14.72 -4.39
C PHE A 592 28.52 15.06 -2.93
N GLN A 593 28.83 14.14 -2.03
CA GLN A 593 28.72 14.37 -0.58
C GLN A 593 29.85 15.27 -0.05
N VAL A 594 29.68 15.78 1.18
CA VAL A 594 30.62 16.72 1.85
C VAL A 594 32.06 16.24 1.78
N SER A 595 32.34 14.97 2.13
CA SER A 595 33.70 14.42 2.18
C SER A 595 34.39 14.40 0.82
N VAL A 596 33.67 14.03 -0.24
CA VAL A 596 34.18 14.04 -1.62
C VAL A 596 34.32 15.48 -2.11
N GLY A 597 33.37 16.36 -1.78
CA GLY A 597 33.40 17.78 -2.14
C GLY A 597 34.63 18.51 -1.60
N LEU A 598 35.05 18.22 -0.35
CA LEU A 598 36.23 18.84 0.25
C LEU A 598 37.49 18.53 -0.55
N ARG A 599 37.68 17.26 -0.95
CA ARG A 599 38.79 16.84 -1.80
C ARG A 599 38.73 17.44 -3.19
N THR A 600 37.55 17.41 -3.81
CA THR A 600 37.34 17.90 -5.17
C THR A 600 37.58 19.40 -5.27
N MET A 601 37.02 20.20 -4.36
CA MET A 601 37.20 21.65 -4.39
C MET A 601 38.63 22.07 -4.06
N CYS A 602 39.30 21.34 -3.16
CA CYS A 602 40.70 21.60 -2.89
C CYS A 602 41.58 21.33 -4.10
N MET A 603 41.37 20.19 -4.78
CA MET A 603 42.12 19.89 -6.00
C MET A 603 41.76 20.83 -7.15
N ALA A 604 40.50 21.25 -7.25
CA ALA A 604 40.06 22.26 -8.22
C ALA A 604 40.81 23.59 -8.02
N TYR A 605 41.09 23.98 -6.77
CA TYR A 605 41.94 25.14 -6.48
C TYR A 605 43.35 24.98 -7.04
N GLU A 606 44.00 23.85 -6.73
CA GLU A 606 45.38 23.54 -7.15
C GLU A 606 45.51 23.45 -8.69
N LEU A 607 44.47 22.96 -9.36
CA LEU A 607 44.40 22.89 -10.83
C LEU A 607 43.94 24.21 -11.48
N GLY A 608 43.64 25.24 -10.69
CA GLY A 608 43.16 26.52 -11.19
C GLY A 608 41.75 26.46 -11.78
N MET A 609 40.94 25.46 -11.46
CA MET A 609 39.53 25.34 -11.86
C MET A 609 38.62 26.23 -11.00
N THR A 610 38.97 27.51 -10.88
CA THR A 610 38.27 28.49 -10.03
C THR A 610 37.76 29.67 -10.85
N TRP A 611 36.99 30.55 -10.20
CA TRP A 611 36.47 31.77 -10.79
C TRP A 611 37.54 32.66 -11.44
N ARG A 612 38.80 32.63 -10.96
CA ARG A 612 39.92 33.41 -11.55
C ARG A 612 40.22 33.02 -12.99
N ASN A 613 40.07 31.74 -13.31
CA ASN A 613 40.27 31.20 -14.65
C ASN A 613 38.94 30.98 -15.39
N LYS A 614 37.89 31.72 -14.98
CA LYS A 614 36.56 31.73 -15.59
C LYS A 614 35.85 30.36 -15.59
N TYR A 615 35.99 29.61 -14.49
CA TYR A 615 35.15 28.45 -14.22
C TYR A 615 33.94 28.82 -13.38
N ALA A 616 32.79 28.20 -13.67
CA ALA A 616 31.57 28.30 -12.88
C ALA A 616 31.22 26.93 -12.28
N TRP A 617 31.13 26.88 -10.94
CA TRP A 617 30.69 25.68 -10.22
C TRP A 617 29.22 25.84 -9.79
N LEU A 618 28.40 24.84 -10.10
CA LEU A 618 27.04 24.68 -9.63
C LEU A 618 27.06 23.54 -8.58
N LEU A 619 26.85 23.89 -7.33
CA LEU A 619 26.96 23.02 -6.17
C LEU A 619 25.57 22.50 -5.73
N PRO A 620 25.50 21.26 -5.23
CA PRO A 620 24.23 20.61 -4.98
C PRO A 620 23.59 21.05 -3.65
N PRO A 621 22.25 20.88 -3.50
CA PRO A 621 21.50 21.46 -2.40
C PRO A 621 21.61 20.77 -1.05
N TRP A 622 22.18 19.56 -1.01
CA TRP A 622 22.42 18.84 0.23
C TRP A 622 23.74 19.24 0.92
N LEU A 623 24.56 20.12 0.32
CA LEU A 623 25.72 20.69 1.01
C LEU A 623 25.26 21.82 1.95
N PRO A 624 25.49 21.72 3.27
CA PRO A 624 25.19 22.81 4.21
C PRO A 624 25.93 24.09 3.83
N ARG A 625 25.40 25.28 4.16
CA ARG A 625 26.08 26.55 3.81
C ARG A 625 27.51 26.68 4.34
N ASN A 626 27.87 25.97 5.41
CA ASN A 626 29.19 26.00 6.04
C ASN A 626 29.96 24.67 5.85
N TRP A 627 29.62 23.87 4.83
CA TRP A 627 30.16 22.53 4.62
C TRP A 627 31.69 22.46 4.45
N PHE A 628 32.33 23.57 4.09
CA PHE A 628 33.77 23.72 3.90
C PHE A 628 34.49 24.24 5.16
N ASN A 629 33.75 24.69 6.18
CA ASN A 629 34.29 25.13 7.46
C ASN A 629 34.39 23.95 8.43
N VAL A 630 35.36 23.07 8.17
CA VAL A 630 35.62 21.84 8.93
C VAL A 630 36.92 21.94 9.74
N SER A 631 37.09 21.07 10.74
CA SER A 631 38.34 20.99 11.49
C SER A 631 39.51 20.65 10.58
N LEU A 632 40.72 21.12 10.93
CA LEU A 632 41.95 20.86 10.17
C LEU A 632 42.21 19.36 9.95
N GLU A 633 41.76 18.51 10.86
CA GLU A 633 41.87 17.03 10.79
C GLU A 633 40.98 16.40 9.71
N ALA A 634 39.90 17.06 9.30
CA ALA A 634 38.98 16.58 8.28
C ALA A 634 39.38 17.00 6.85
N LEU A 635 40.42 17.85 6.71
CA LEU A 635 40.89 18.36 5.44
C LEU A 635 41.91 17.42 4.78
N PRO A 636 41.95 17.35 3.43
CA PRO A 636 42.98 16.60 2.71
C PRO A 636 44.39 17.18 2.95
N GLU A 637 45.43 16.34 2.89
CA GLU A 637 46.83 16.80 3.02
C GLU A 637 47.13 17.96 2.03
N ASN A 638 47.73 19.04 2.53
CA ASN A 638 48.03 20.31 1.82
C ASN A 638 46.84 21.24 1.49
N CYS A 639 45.66 21.00 2.06
CA CYS A 639 44.49 21.87 1.95
C CYS A 639 44.28 22.78 3.17
N THR A 640 43.80 24.01 2.98
CA THR A 640 43.37 24.92 4.06
C THR A 640 41.95 25.42 3.83
N VAL A 641 41.27 25.88 4.91
CA VAL A 641 39.93 26.49 4.81
C VAL A 641 39.94 27.72 3.89
N GLU A 642 41.01 28.52 3.92
CA GLU A 642 41.18 29.68 3.03
C GLU A 642 41.23 29.28 1.55
N LYS A 643 41.95 28.19 1.22
CA LYS A 643 41.97 27.66 -0.16
C LYS A 643 40.59 27.20 -0.61
N LEU A 644 39.85 26.50 0.26
CA LEU A 644 38.50 26.03 -0.04
C LEU A 644 37.52 27.19 -0.23
N ASP A 645 37.54 28.17 0.68
CA ASP A 645 36.72 29.38 0.61
C ASP A 645 36.91 30.12 -0.72
N ASP A 646 38.18 30.27 -1.12
CA ASP A 646 38.54 30.91 -2.39
C ASP A 646 38.21 30.06 -3.62
N ALA A 647 38.26 28.72 -3.51
CA ALA A 647 37.89 27.79 -4.57
C ALA A 647 36.39 27.85 -4.89
N ILE A 648 35.55 27.93 -3.85
CA ILE A 648 34.09 28.00 -4.00
C ILE A 648 33.58 29.43 -4.18
N ASN A 649 34.43 30.46 -4.05
CA ASN A 649 34.03 31.85 -4.28
C ASN A 649 33.45 32.04 -5.70
N TYR A 650 32.37 32.82 -5.80
CA TYR A 650 31.52 33.01 -6.97
C TYR A 650 30.82 31.76 -7.53
N SER A 651 30.84 30.62 -6.81
CA SER A 651 30.03 29.45 -7.16
C SER A 651 28.54 29.69 -6.92
N PHE A 652 27.71 28.87 -7.57
CA PHE A 652 26.26 28.86 -7.41
C PHE A 652 25.87 27.68 -6.54
N ALA A 653 25.09 27.92 -5.50
CA ALA A 653 24.55 26.88 -4.63
C ALA A 653 23.03 26.87 -4.71
N TYR A 654 22.45 25.68 -4.66
CA TYR A 654 21.01 25.47 -4.70
C TYR A 654 20.54 25.10 -3.29
N GLN A 655 19.30 25.42 -2.92
CA GLN A 655 18.78 25.01 -1.62
C GLN A 655 17.28 24.75 -1.71
N PHE A 656 16.82 23.60 -1.23
CA PHE A 656 15.39 23.36 -1.07
C PHE A 656 14.85 24.27 0.04
N LYS A 657 13.67 24.85 -0.20
CA LYS A 657 13.02 25.69 0.80
C LYS A 657 12.38 24.82 1.87
N GLU A 658 13.10 24.62 2.96
CA GLU A 658 12.71 23.71 4.06
C GLU A 658 11.72 24.34 5.04
N LEU A 659 11.88 25.63 5.33
CA LEU A 659 10.98 26.41 6.15
C LEU A 659 10.52 27.64 5.37
N GLU A 660 9.25 27.99 5.51
CA GLU A 660 8.74 29.22 4.96
C GLU A 660 9.25 30.47 5.71
N GLY A 661 8.97 31.65 5.16
CA GLY A 661 9.32 32.91 5.80
C GLY A 661 8.65 33.07 7.18
N ASP A 662 9.27 33.84 8.07
CA ASP A 662 8.89 33.94 9.48
C ASP A 662 7.39 34.29 9.69
N ASP A 663 6.85 35.18 8.85
CA ASP A 663 5.44 35.61 8.89
C ASP A 663 4.44 34.64 8.23
N PHE A 664 4.90 33.50 7.70
CA PHE A 664 4.03 32.55 7.02
C PHE A 664 3.09 31.87 8.01
N LYS A 665 1.78 31.99 7.78
CA LYS A 665 0.75 31.42 8.66
C LYS A 665 0.65 29.91 8.46
N THR A 666 0.56 29.17 9.56
CA THR A 666 0.49 27.70 9.53
C THR A 666 -0.82 27.17 10.11
N GLU A 667 -1.17 25.93 9.77
CA GLU A 667 -2.33 25.19 10.26
C GLU A 667 -1.92 24.00 11.13
N VAL A 668 -0.69 24.03 11.65
CA VAL A 668 -0.01 22.87 12.25
C VAL A 668 0.46 23.16 13.68
N GLY A 669 -0.42 23.79 14.49
CA GLY A 669 -0.20 24.01 15.93
C GLY A 669 0.55 25.29 16.31
N PHE A 670 1.11 26.01 15.34
CA PHE A 670 1.75 27.33 15.53
C PHE A 670 1.08 28.39 14.66
N ALA A 671 0.98 29.64 15.12
CA ALA A 671 0.31 30.67 14.33
C ALA A 671 1.12 31.05 13.09
N ASN A 672 2.44 31.10 13.22
CA ASN A 672 3.38 31.37 12.14
C ASN A 672 4.67 30.53 12.27
N VAL A 673 5.54 30.58 11.25
CA VAL A 673 6.82 29.83 11.24
C VAL A 673 7.81 30.38 12.27
N SER A 674 7.76 31.69 12.58
CA SER A 674 8.62 32.28 13.60
C SER A 674 8.37 31.70 15.00
N ASP A 675 7.10 31.44 15.36
CA ASP A 675 6.72 30.81 16.63
C ASP A 675 7.29 29.39 16.73
N PHE A 676 7.21 28.63 15.63
CA PHE A 676 7.80 27.31 15.52
C PHE A 676 9.33 27.37 15.69
N LYS A 677 10.01 28.25 14.96
CA LYS A 677 11.46 28.43 15.04
C LYS A 677 11.89 28.79 16.45
N GLN A 678 11.22 29.76 17.09
CA GLN A 678 11.52 30.16 18.46
C GLN A 678 11.39 28.97 19.41
N LYS A 679 10.26 28.24 19.34
CA LYS A 679 10.02 27.11 20.23
C LYS A 679 10.99 25.95 20.02
N TYR A 680 11.38 25.71 18.78
CA TYR A 680 12.34 24.66 18.44
C TYR A 680 13.77 25.04 18.85
N LEU A 681 14.17 26.29 18.56
CA LEU A 681 15.49 26.85 18.88
C LEU A 681 15.77 27.00 20.38
N GLU A 682 14.73 27.03 21.23
CA GLU A 682 14.89 26.97 22.68
C GLU A 682 15.69 25.74 23.13
N LYS A 683 15.62 24.63 22.37
CA LYS A 683 16.21 23.36 22.76
C LYS A 683 17.18 22.77 21.73
N PHE A 684 17.05 23.09 20.44
CA PHE A 684 17.79 22.41 19.37
C PHE A 684 18.25 23.36 18.26
N SER A 685 19.33 23.01 17.56
CA SER A 685 19.78 23.74 16.38
C SER A 685 18.94 23.39 15.15
N LEU A 686 18.68 24.38 14.28
CA LEU A 686 18.04 24.15 12.99
C LEU A 686 18.96 23.30 12.11
N LEU A 687 18.54 22.07 11.83
CA LEU A 687 19.21 21.13 10.93
C LEU A 687 18.31 20.85 9.72
N PRO A 688 18.86 20.31 8.62
CA PRO A 688 18.06 19.91 7.46
C PRO A 688 16.93 18.93 7.82
N TYR A 689 15.86 18.95 7.03
CA TYR A 689 14.68 18.06 7.09
C TYR A 689 13.66 18.28 8.24
N ILE A 690 13.92 19.16 9.20
CA ILE A 690 13.04 19.35 10.37
C ILE A 690 11.63 19.83 9.98
N GLY A 691 11.52 20.72 8.98
CA GLY A 691 10.23 21.25 8.55
C GLY A 691 9.39 20.18 7.87
N TYR A 692 10.03 19.37 7.01
CA TYR A 692 9.38 18.26 6.32
C TYR A 692 8.99 17.12 7.27
N ALA A 693 9.81 16.80 8.26
CA ALA A 693 9.50 15.78 9.26
C ALA A 693 8.33 16.21 10.17
N TYR A 694 8.30 17.48 10.60
CA TYR A 694 7.19 18.05 11.36
C TYR A 694 5.88 17.96 10.57
N ASP A 695 5.89 18.41 9.32
CA ASP A 695 4.71 18.37 8.45
C ASP A 695 4.28 16.94 8.09
N ALA A 696 5.18 15.95 8.12
CA ALA A 696 4.86 14.53 7.88
C ALA A 696 3.93 13.94 8.93
N ILE A 697 4.18 14.26 10.21
CA ILE A 697 3.28 13.85 11.29
C ILE A 697 1.92 14.53 11.15
N TRP A 698 1.88 15.81 10.78
CA TRP A 698 0.64 16.54 10.57
C TRP A 698 -0.18 16.04 9.39
N ALA A 699 0.47 15.68 8.28
CA ALA A 699 -0.20 15.07 7.13
C ALA A 699 -0.88 13.74 7.51
N LEU A 700 -0.16 12.90 8.27
CA LEU A 700 -0.72 11.65 8.79
C LEU A 700 -1.90 11.90 9.73
N ALA A 701 -1.77 12.84 10.67
CA ALA A 701 -2.82 13.13 11.65
C ALA A 701 -4.09 13.69 11.01
N LYS A 702 -3.96 14.60 10.05
CA LYS A 702 -5.10 15.13 9.27
C LYS A 702 -5.79 14.04 8.45
N GLY A 703 -5.02 13.16 7.80
CA GLY A 703 -5.58 12.01 7.07
C GLY A 703 -6.31 11.02 7.97
N LEU A 704 -5.76 10.70 9.15
CA LEU A 704 -6.43 9.85 10.15
C LEU A 704 -7.69 10.50 10.70
N ARG A 705 -7.68 11.82 10.90
CA ARG A 705 -8.86 12.58 11.35
C ARG A 705 -9.99 12.50 10.33
N GLU A 706 -9.70 12.75 9.05
CA GLU A 706 -10.70 12.62 7.97
C GLU A 706 -11.28 11.21 7.89
N LEU A 707 -10.44 10.18 8.00
CA LEU A 707 -10.93 8.80 8.08
C LEU A 707 -11.84 8.54 9.28
N GLN A 708 -11.50 9.07 10.45
CA GLN A 708 -12.30 8.92 11.66
C GLN A 708 -13.67 9.59 11.53
N GLU A 709 -13.72 10.74 10.86
CA GLU A 709 -14.97 11.47 10.57
C GLU A 709 -15.87 10.69 9.61
N LEU A 710 -15.29 9.98 8.64
CA LEU A 710 -16.03 9.10 7.72
C LEU A 710 -16.54 7.83 8.41
N ASN A 711 -15.70 7.18 9.22
CA ASN A 711 -16.08 6.04 10.05
C ASN A 711 -15.16 5.93 11.28
N GLN A 712 -15.76 6.01 12.48
CA GLN A 712 -15.06 5.96 13.75
C GLN A 712 -14.31 4.63 13.99
N ALA A 713 -14.69 3.55 13.31
CA ALA A 713 -14.05 2.24 13.38
C ALA A 713 -12.69 2.19 12.66
N THR A 714 -12.48 3.09 11.69
CA THR A 714 -11.44 2.91 10.67
C THR A 714 -10.03 2.89 11.25
N ILE A 715 -9.76 3.67 12.30
CA ILE A 715 -8.44 3.69 12.95
C ILE A 715 -8.13 2.34 13.61
N SER A 716 -9.11 1.73 14.28
CA SER A 716 -8.96 0.38 14.86
C SER A 716 -8.74 -0.67 13.77
N LEU A 717 -9.45 -0.55 12.64
CA LEU A 717 -9.34 -1.46 11.49
C LEU A 717 -8.03 -1.30 10.70
N LEU A 718 -7.37 -0.14 10.76
CA LEU A 718 -6.02 0.04 10.20
C LEU A 718 -5.00 -0.85 10.91
N GLN A 719 -5.22 -1.16 12.19
CA GLN A 719 -4.36 -2.04 12.94
C GLN A 719 -4.43 -3.50 12.42
N GLU A 720 -5.52 -3.91 11.77
CA GLU A 720 -5.69 -5.25 11.19
C GLU A 720 -4.85 -5.53 9.93
N ARG A 721 -4.09 -4.55 9.43
CA ARG A 721 -3.21 -4.65 8.24
C ARG A 721 -3.95 -5.03 6.95
N ASN A 722 -5.24 -4.68 6.86
CA ASN A 722 -6.01 -4.86 5.64
C ASN A 722 -5.68 -3.76 4.61
N GLN A 723 -5.21 -4.17 3.43
CA GLN A 723 -4.84 -3.27 2.33
C GLN A 723 -5.96 -2.29 1.96
N THR A 724 -7.22 -2.69 2.08
CA THR A 724 -8.38 -1.84 1.75
C THR A 724 -8.47 -0.63 2.68
N HIS A 725 -8.28 -0.83 3.99
CA HIS A 725 -8.33 0.26 4.97
C HIS A 725 -7.14 1.21 4.81
N VAL A 726 -5.96 0.66 4.54
CA VAL A 726 -4.75 1.45 4.29
C VAL A 726 -4.93 2.30 3.03
N LYS A 727 -5.52 1.75 1.95
CA LYS A 727 -5.87 2.55 0.76
C LYS A 727 -6.83 3.70 1.05
N LYS A 728 -7.79 3.52 1.98
CA LYS A 728 -8.64 4.62 2.45
C LYS A 728 -7.79 5.72 3.12
N LEU A 729 -6.84 5.36 4.00
CA LEU A 729 -5.91 6.31 4.64
C LEU A 729 -5.07 7.06 3.61
N ILE A 730 -4.52 6.35 2.62
CA ILE A 730 -3.76 6.96 1.52
C ILE A 730 -4.62 8.01 0.80
N ASN A 731 -5.87 7.69 0.49
CA ASN A 731 -6.76 8.65 -0.17
C ASN A 731 -7.04 9.87 0.70
N SER A 732 -7.30 9.69 2.00
CA SER A 732 -7.52 10.79 2.95
C SER A 732 -6.29 11.68 3.16
N ILE A 733 -5.07 11.13 3.19
CA ILE A 733 -3.85 11.95 3.23
C ILE A 733 -3.74 12.78 1.94
N ARG A 734 -4.11 12.22 0.79
CA ARG A 734 -4.02 12.89 -0.52
C ARG A 734 -5.03 14.03 -0.66
N SER A 735 -6.25 13.89 -0.13
CA SER A 735 -7.34 14.86 -0.24
C SER A 735 -7.25 16.04 0.73
N ASN A 736 -6.29 16.04 1.67
CA ASN A 736 -6.24 16.98 2.79
C ASN A 736 -5.03 17.95 2.70
N PRO A 737 -5.07 18.98 1.84
CA PRO A 737 -4.01 19.97 1.75
C PRO A 737 -4.02 20.91 2.97
N PHE A 738 -2.83 21.34 3.40
CA PHE A 738 -2.69 22.28 4.52
C PHE A 738 -1.44 23.15 4.39
N ASN A 739 -1.40 24.23 5.17
CA ASN A 739 -0.21 25.08 5.28
C ASN A 739 0.66 24.61 6.45
N GLY A 740 1.75 23.91 6.14
CA GLY A 740 2.74 23.44 7.11
C GLY A 740 3.84 24.47 7.38
N VAL A 741 4.80 24.12 8.24
CA VAL A 741 5.97 24.97 8.50
C VAL A 741 6.94 25.00 7.33
N SER A 742 6.95 23.94 6.51
CA SER A 742 7.66 23.88 5.24
C SER A 742 6.89 24.51 4.08
N GLY A 743 5.75 25.15 4.37
CA GLY A 743 4.87 25.79 3.41
C GLY A 743 3.67 24.94 2.99
N PRO A 744 3.03 25.25 1.85
CA PRO A 744 1.85 24.54 1.39
C PRO A 744 2.16 23.06 1.09
N VAL A 745 1.46 22.16 1.75
CA VAL A 745 1.53 20.71 1.56
C VAL A 745 0.27 20.25 0.84
N HIS A 746 0.43 19.79 -0.39
CA HIS A 746 -0.63 19.23 -1.23
C HIS A 746 -0.02 18.13 -2.07
N PHE A 747 -0.67 16.97 -2.15
CA PHE A 747 -0.15 15.83 -2.90
C PHE A 747 -0.80 15.71 -4.28
N VAL A 748 0.01 15.46 -5.31
CA VAL A 748 -0.41 14.98 -6.63
C VAL A 748 0.38 13.71 -6.89
N ASN A 749 -0.31 12.61 -7.18
CA ASN A 749 0.35 11.30 -7.36
C ASN A 749 1.29 10.97 -6.17
N ASN A 750 0.82 11.14 -4.92
CA ASN A 750 1.56 10.92 -3.67
C ASN A 750 2.86 11.74 -3.48
N THR A 751 3.17 12.67 -4.38
CA THR A 751 4.32 13.58 -4.32
C THR A 751 3.85 15.02 -4.11
N ARG A 752 4.70 15.87 -3.53
CA ARG A 752 4.35 17.27 -3.28
C ARG A 752 4.09 18.04 -4.59
N LYS A 753 2.93 18.70 -4.68
CA LYS A 753 2.45 19.43 -5.87
C LYS A 753 3.30 20.65 -6.22
N ILE A 754 3.67 21.41 -5.19
CA ILE A 754 4.41 22.66 -5.30
C ILE A 754 5.79 22.46 -4.70
N SER A 755 6.83 22.72 -5.48
CA SER A 755 8.20 22.68 -5.01
C SER A 755 8.98 23.92 -5.45
N GLN A 756 9.82 24.44 -4.56
CA GLN A 756 10.66 25.62 -4.79
C GLN A 756 12.12 25.31 -4.42
N ILE A 757 13.04 25.77 -5.27
CA ILE A 757 14.49 25.77 -5.00
C ILE A 757 14.98 27.19 -5.06
N ASP A 758 15.66 27.64 -4.03
CA ASP A 758 16.35 28.93 -4.02
C ASP A 758 17.77 28.76 -4.56
N ILE A 759 18.19 29.72 -5.39
CA ILE A 759 19.50 29.75 -6.02
C ILE A 759 20.30 30.88 -5.39
N TYR A 760 21.49 30.54 -4.89
CA TYR A 760 22.41 31.45 -4.24
C TYR A 760 23.71 31.57 -5.02
N GLN A 761 24.35 32.73 -4.96
CA GLN A 761 25.74 32.91 -5.35
C GLN A 761 26.57 33.14 -4.09
N TYR A 762 27.65 32.38 -3.92
CA TYR A 762 28.61 32.62 -2.85
C TYR A 762 29.56 33.75 -3.25
N VAL A 763 29.61 34.84 -2.50
CA VAL A 763 30.45 36.01 -2.80
C VAL A 763 31.14 36.45 -1.52
N ASP A 764 32.47 36.33 -1.51
CA ASP A 764 33.36 36.86 -0.46
C ASP A 764 32.88 36.54 0.96
N GLY A 765 32.60 35.25 1.23
CA GLY A 765 32.15 34.78 2.56
C GLY A 765 30.64 34.67 2.73
N VAL A 766 29.82 35.16 1.79
CA VAL A 766 28.37 35.32 1.97
C VAL A 766 27.56 34.70 0.84
N TYR A 767 26.55 33.89 1.19
CA TYR A 767 25.55 33.39 0.24
C TYR A 767 24.48 34.45 -0.03
N ASN A 768 24.38 34.89 -1.28
CA ASN A 768 23.43 35.87 -1.76
C ASN A 768 22.35 35.20 -2.63
N CYS A 769 21.08 35.30 -2.25
CA CYS A 769 19.97 34.77 -3.05
C CYS A 769 19.86 35.56 -4.36
N ILE A 770 19.95 34.89 -5.51
CA ILE A 770 19.89 35.53 -6.82
C ILE A 770 18.53 35.32 -7.49
N ASP A 771 17.95 34.13 -7.36
CA ASP A 771 16.65 33.78 -7.91
C ASP A 771 16.08 32.53 -7.24
N SER A 772 14.85 32.18 -7.57
CA SER A 772 14.25 30.91 -7.15
C SER A 772 13.63 30.20 -8.36
N PHE A 773 13.76 28.88 -8.41
CA PHE A 773 13.10 28.01 -9.37
C PHE A 773 11.82 27.45 -8.77
N PHE A 774 10.74 27.51 -9.52
CA PHE A 774 9.42 27.02 -9.12
C PHE A 774 8.95 25.92 -10.07
N HIS A 775 8.35 24.87 -9.51
CA HIS A 775 7.74 23.77 -10.25
C HIS A 775 6.37 23.42 -9.67
N THR A 776 5.38 23.27 -10.56
CA THR A 776 4.03 22.78 -10.24
C THR A 776 3.61 21.59 -11.06
N ARG A 777 3.10 20.58 -10.37
CA ARG A 777 2.42 19.42 -10.97
C ARG A 777 0.91 19.68 -11.09
N SER A 778 0.33 19.29 -12.21
CA SER A 778 -1.07 19.51 -12.57
C SER A 778 -1.62 18.31 -13.33
N ASP A 779 -2.86 17.91 -13.00
CA ASP A 779 -3.51 16.73 -13.57
C ASP A 779 -4.17 16.99 -14.94
N SER A 780 -4.33 18.26 -15.35
CA SER A 780 -5.18 18.65 -16.51
C SER A 780 -4.55 19.59 -17.52
N LEU A 781 -3.50 20.33 -17.13
CA LEU A 781 -2.78 21.31 -17.94
C LEU A 781 -1.31 21.09 -17.62
N GLY A 782 -0.48 20.71 -18.60
CA GLY A 782 0.89 20.23 -18.37
C GLY A 782 1.77 21.08 -17.42
N GLU A 783 2.84 20.45 -16.93
CA GLU A 783 3.75 21.02 -15.91
C GLU A 783 4.14 22.48 -16.18
N GLN A 784 3.90 23.36 -15.20
CA GLN A 784 4.38 24.74 -15.23
C GLN A 784 5.60 24.87 -14.32
N PHE A 785 6.72 25.29 -14.89
CA PHE A 785 7.98 25.45 -14.16
C PHE A 785 8.89 26.48 -14.85
N GLY A 786 9.72 27.14 -14.05
CA GLY A 786 10.65 28.16 -14.52
C GLY A 786 11.28 28.95 -13.38
N LEU A 787 12.24 29.81 -13.73
CA LEU A 787 12.78 30.79 -12.81
C LEU A 787 11.70 31.84 -12.50
N ILE A 788 11.47 32.13 -11.22
CA ILE A 788 10.46 33.09 -10.79
C ILE A 788 10.71 34.47 -11.43
N SER A 789 11.96 34.87 -11.63
CA SER A 789 12.29 36.13 -12.32
C SER A 789 11.78 36.21 -13.77
N GLN A 790 11.53 35.08 -14.43
CA GLN A 790 11.10 34.98 -15.83
C GLN A 790 9.60 34.71 -15.98
N ILE A 791 8.89 34.49 -14.88
CA ILE A 791 7.45 34.23 -14.88
C ILE A 791 6.72 35.53 -14.54
N ASP A 792 5.64 35.78 -15.28
CA ASP A 792 4.72 36.89 -15.02
C ASP A 792 4.19 36.82 -13.57
N PRO A 793 4.36 37.87 -12.73
CA PRO A 793 3.90 37.88 -11.35
C PRO A 793 2.41 37.56 -11.18
N GLU A 794 1.57 37.90 -12.15
CA GLU A 794 0.13 37.61 -12.10
C GLU A 794 -0.18 36.12 -12.30
N LYS A 795 0.76 35.35 -12.87
CA LYS A 795 0.65 33.90 -13.09
C LYS A 795 1.31 33.08 -11.98
N LEU A 796 1.99 33.71 -11.03
CA LEU A 796 2.56 33.02 -9.88
C LEU A 796 1.45 32.71 -8.84
N PRO A 797 1.43 31.50 -8.25
CA PRO A 797 0.58 31.26 -7.09
C PRO A 797 0.91 32.24 -5.96
N LYS A 798 -0.10 32.74 -5.25
CA LYS A 798 0.03 33.77 -4.18
C LYS A 798 1.01 33.41 -3.06
N ASN A 799 1.27 32.12 -2.90
CA ASN A 799 2.07 31.47 -1.88
C ASN A 799 3.53 31.25 -2.32
N VAL A 800 3.88 31.56 -3.57
CA VAL A 800 5.25 31.49 -4.09
C VAL A 800 5.88 32.87 -3.98
N LYS A 801 7.00 32.97 -3.25
CA LYS A 801 7.69 34.25 -3.01
C LYS A 801 9.07 34.26 -3.67
N LYS A 802 9.44 35.42 -4.25
CA LYS A 802 10.82 35.73 -4.68
C LYS A 802 11.77 35.75 -3.48
N CYS A 803 13.06 35.54 -3.74
CA CYS A 803 14.15 35.94 -2.83
C CYS A 803 13.88 37.34 -2.25
N GLU A 804 13.96 37.50 -0.93
CA GLU A 804 13.64 38.77 -0.25
C GLU A 804 14.54 39.93 -0.69
N LYS A 805 15.77 39.64 -1.17
CA LYS A 805 16.67 40.58 -1.86
C LYS A 805 17.23 39.90 -3.10
N GLN A 806 16.67 40.19 -4.28
CA GLN A 806 17.24 39.71 -5.55
C GLN A 806 18.54 40.46 -5.84
N ASN A 807 19.66 39.86 -5.47
CA ASN A 807 20.97 40.39 -5.80
C ASN A 807 21.30 40.08 -7.27
N ARG A 808 21.88 41.06 -7.98
CA ARG A 808 22.41 40.81 -9.33
C ARG A 808 23.59 39.86 -9.23
N ILE A 809 23.73 38.96 -10.20
CA ILE A 809 24.89 38.06 -10.29
C ILE A 809 26.16 38.90 -10.38
N VAL A 810 27.13 38.62 -9.52
CA VAL A 810 28.41 39.31 -9.45
C VAL A 810 29.44 38.55 -10.28
N TYR A 811 30.04 39.23 -11.25
CA TYR A 811 31.14 38.71 -12.06
C TYR A 811 32.36 39.61 -11.90
N ARG A 812 33.42 39.12 -11.25
CA ARG A 812 34.64 39.94 -10.99
C ARG A 812 35.52 40.16 -12.23
N TYR A 813 35.53 39.21 -13.17
CA TYR A 813 36.33 39.28 -14.41
C TYR A 813 35.47 39.24 -15.69
N GLY A 814 34.23 39.74 -15.61
CA GLY A 814 33.24 39.70 -16.69
C GLY A 814 32.46 38.37 -16.77
N PRO A 815 31.42 38.30 -17.62
CA PRO A 815 30.56 37.13 -17.73
C PRO A 815 31.35 35.86 -18.09
N ILE A 816 31.00 34.75 -17.46
CA ILE A 816 31.60 33.45 -17.76
C ILE A 816 30.97 32.91 -19.05
N THR A 817 31.82 32.54 -20.02
CA THR A 817 31.40 31.89 -21.26
C THR A 817 31.52 30.37 -21.12
N ASP A 818 30.63 29.61 -21.76
CA ASP A 818 30.64 28.15 -21.73
C ASP A 818 31.76 27.49 -22.56
N GLY A 819 32.62 28.29 -23.19
CA GLY A 819 33.72 27.83 -24.05
C GLY A 819 33.29 27.51 -25.48
N SER A 820 32.02 27.72 -25.85
CA SER A 820 31.54 27.52 -27.21
C SER A 820 31.98 28.67 -28.14
N PRO A 821 32.30 28.38 -29.43
CA PRO A 821 32.60 29.40 -30.43
C PRO A 821 31.32 30.09 -30.95
N ARG A 822 30.45 30.58 -30.05
CA ARG A 822 29.25 31.31 -30.42
C ARG A 822 29.51 32.82 -30.42
N THR A 823 29.30 33.42 -31.59
CA THR A 823 29.25 34.86 -31.83
C THR A 823 28.11 35.49 -31.03
N TYR A 824 28.45 36.40 -30.12
CA TYR A 824 27.48 37.32 -29.50
C TYR A 824 26.84 38.21 -30.58
N PRO A 825 25.53 38.53 -30.49
CA PRO A 825 24.92 39.50 -31.37
C PRO A 825 25.31 40.91 -30.92
N ASN A 826 26.45 41.40 -31.37
CA ASN A 826 26.83 42.81 -31.21
C ASN A 826 26.87 43.50 -32.58
N ASN A 827 26.02 44.51 -32.72
CA ASN A 827 26.09 45.67 -33.61
C ASN A 827 26.48 45.44 -35.08
N CYS A 828 25.49 45.57 -35.96
CA CYS A 828 25.68 45.60 -37.42
C CYS A 828 26.42 46.86 -37.88
N SER A 829 27.73 46.74 -38.10
CA SER A 829 28.53 47.68 -38.90
C SER A 829 29.21 46.92 -40.04
N SER A 830 28.42 46.52 -41.04
CA SER A 830 28.91 45.82 -42.23
C SER A 830 28.75 46.70 -43.48
N PRO A 831 29.80 46.87 -44.33
CA PRO A 831 29.77 47.68 -45.55
C PRO A 831 28.67 47.26 -46.55
N LEU A 832 28.19 46.01 -46.41
CA LEU A 832 27.18 45.38 -47.24
C LEU A 832 25.80 46.04 -47.08
N PHE A 833 25.49 46.57 -45.89
CA PHE A 833 24.23 47.28 -45.61
C PHE A 833 24.13 48.62 -46.35
N THR A 834 25.27 49.27 -46.59
CA THR A 834 25.37 50.51 -47.38
C THR A 834 25.12 50.27 -48.87
N LEU A 835 25.54 49.10 -49.37
CA LEU A 835 25.38 48.71 -50.78
C LEU A 835 23.92 48.38 -51.12
N ILE A 836 23.21 47.70 -50.21
CA ILE A 836 21.81 47.30 -50.38
C ILE A 836 20.86 48.51 -50.30
N ASN A 837 21.16 49.47 -49.41
CA ASN A 837 20.39 50.72 -49.33
C ASN A 837 20.60 51.65 -50.55
N GLY A 838 21.68 51.50 -51.30
CA GLY A 838 21.93 52.26 -52.53
C GLY A 838 21.12 51.77 -53.74
N PHE A 839 20.66 50.52 -53.74
CA PHE A 839 20.07 49.89 -54.93
C PHE A 839 18.53 49.83 -54.93
N LEU A 840 17.88 49.92 -53.76
CA LEU A 840 16.43 49.71 -53.63
C LEU A 840 15.64 50.95 -53.15
N GLY A 841 16.28 52.10 -52.98
CA GLY A 841 15.59 53.40 -52.89
C GLY A 841 14.62 53.61 -51.71
N HIS A 842 14.45 52.66 -50.79
CA HIS A 842 13.65 52.82 -49.57
C HIS A 842 14.26 52.08 -48.37
N ARG A 843 14.10 52.68 -47.18
CA ARG A 843 14.63 52.18 -45.89
C ARG A 843 13.92 50.90 -45.48
N VAL A 844 14.55 49.77 -45.74
CA VAL A 844 14.10 48.45 -45.28
C VAL A 844 14.83 48.10 -43.98
N GLY A 845 14.10 47.65 -42.95
CA GLY A 845 14.67 47.22 -41.67
C GLY A 845 15.60 46.01 -41.80
N CYS A 846 16.55 45.86 -40.87
CA CYS A 846 17.62 44.85 -40.91
C CYS A 846 17.13 43.42 -41.11
N ASP A 847 15.95 43.11 -40.58
CA ASP A 847 15.36 41.77 -40.60
C ASP A 847 14.99 41.33 -42.02
N VAL A 848 14.55 42.28 -42.84
CA VAL A 848 14.10 42.02 -44.22
C VAL A 848 15.29 42.03 -45.20
N ALA A 849 16.31 42.86 -44.95
CA ALA A 849 17.54 42.88 -45.74
C ALA A 849 18.36 41.58 -45.61
N MET A 850 18.41 41.00 -44.39
CA MET A 850 19.04 39.70 -44.15
C MET A 850 18.31 38.56 -44.87
N VAL A 851 16.97 38.56 -44.87
CA VAL A 851 16.19 37.52 -45.56
C VAL A 851 16.40 37.59 -47.07
N ILE A 852 16.43 38.78 -47.67
CA ILE A 852 16.67 38.94 -49.11
C ILE A 852 18.09 38.49 -49.49
N PHE A 853 19.10 38.84 -48.68
CA PHE A 853 20.48 38.43 -48.90
C PHE A 853 20.66 36.91 -48.72
N ILE A 854 20.06 36.32 -47.68
CA ILE A 854 20.09 34.87 -47.45
C ILE A 854 19.41 34.13 -48.59
N VAL A 855 18.28 34.61 -49.11
CA VAL A 855 17.59 33.97 -50.24
C VAL A 855 18.41 34.08 -51.53
N ALA A 856 19.05 35.22 -51.80
CA ALA A 856 19.90 35.40 -52.98
C ALA A 856 21.21 34.58 -52.90
N VAL A 857 21.83 34.51 -51.73
CA VAL A 857 23.02 33.66 -51.48
C VAL A 857 22.64 32.19 -51.49
N MET A 858 21.48 31.79 -50.97
CA MET A 858 21.00 30.41 -51.03
C MET A 858 20.70 29.99 -52.47
N LEU A 859 20.11 30.86 -53.30
CA LEU A 859 19.85 30.52 -54.71
C LEU A 859 21.13 30.42 -55.54
N THR A 860 22.10 31.31 -55.32
CA THR A 860 23.39 31.28 -56.04
C THR A 860 24.32 30.19 -55.52
N SER A 861 24.36 29.96 -54.21
CA SER A 861 25.10 28.83 -53.61
C SER A 861 24.45 27.50 -53.94
N VAL A 862 23.13 27.37 -54.06
CA VAL A 862 22.50 26.14 -54.54
C VAL A 862 22.92 25.84 -55.98
N VAL A 863 23.01 26.81 -56.88
CA VAL A 863 23.44 26.56 -58.27
C VAL A 863 24.94 26.23 -58.36
N VAL A 864 25.79 26.96 -57.64
CA VAL A 864 27.26 26.73 -57.63
C VAL A 864 27.62 25.46 -56.87
N LEU A 865 26.95 25.15 -55.75
CA LEU A 865 27.08 23.90 -55.01
C LEU A 865 26.44 22.73 -55.77
N SER A 866 25.41 22.92 -56.60
CA SER A 866 24.88 21.83 -57.43
C SER A 866 25.88 21.39 -58.51
N LEU A 867 26.62 22.34 -59.10
CA LEU A 867 27.62 22.05 -60.13
C LEU A 867 28.97 21.60 -59.51
N ALA A 868 29.38 22.20 -58.40
CA ALA A 868 30.58 21.80 -57.66
C ALA A 868 30.38 20.50 -56.88
N ALA A 869 29.22 20.28 -56.25
CA ALA A 869 28.85 18.99 -55.68
C ALA A 869 28.61 17.97 -56.80
N GLY A 870 28.03 18.31 -57.96
CA GLY A 870 27.98 17.37 -59.09
C GLY A 870 29.37 16.78 -59.44
N GLY A 871 30.40 17.62 -59.51
CA GLY A 871 31.78 17.19 -59.80
C GLY A 871 32.55 16.58 -58.61
N LEU A 872 32.44 17.16 -57.42
CA LEU A 872 33.11 16.70 -56.20
C LEU A 872 32.42 15.49 -55.58
N LEU A 873 31.09 15.42 -55.60
CA LEU A 873 30.31 14.26 -55.16
C LEU A 873 30.50 13.09 -56.14
N HIS A 874 30.69 13.33 -57.44
CA HIS A 874 31.06 12.24 -58.37
C HIS A 874 32.48 11.69 -58.11
N ARG A 875 33.48 12.53 -57.80
CA ARG A 875 34.85 12.09 -57.43
C ARG A 875 34.95 11.54 -56.02
N TYR A 876 34.25 12.15 -55.06
CA TYR A 876 34.16 11.74 -53.65
C TYR A 876 33.38 10.44 -53.51
N TYR A 877 32.24 10.23 -54.19
CA TYR A 877 31.58 8.93 -54.19
C TYR A 877 32.40 7.86 -54.92
N ARG A 878 33.12 8.17 -56.01
CA ARG A 878 34.02 7.17 -56.66
C ARG A 878 35.20 6.75 -55.77
N GLN A 879 35.79 7.67 -55.02
CA GLN A 879 36.89 7.37 -54.10
C GLN A 879 36.42 6.81 -52.75
N LYS A 880 35.25 7.25 -52.27
CA LYS A 880 34.61 6.76 -51.05
C LYS A 880 33.99 5.38 -51.27
N LEU A 881 33.43 5.05 -52.45
CA LEU A 881 33.03 3.67 -52.79
C LEU A 881 34.24 2.74 -52.77
N LYS A 882 35.39 3.12 -53.37
CA LYS A 882 36.60 2.28 -53.35
C LYS A 882 37.26 2.12 -51.98
N ARG A 883 37.07 3.08 -51.05
CA ARG A 883 37.54 2.98 -49.65
C ARG A 883 36.55 2.28 -48.73
N PHE A 884 35.24 2.42 -48.97
CA PHE A 884 34.20 1.69 -48.22
C PHE A 884 34.08 0.22 -48.66
N GLU A 885 34.42 -0.11 -49.91
CA GLU A 885 34.50 -1.51 -50.38
C GLU A 885 35.62 -2.32 -49.71
N GLN A 886 36.62 -1.67 -49.09
CA GLN A 886 37.76 -2.36 -48.44
C GLN A 886 37.77 -2.29 -46.90
N GLN A 887 36.81 -1.62 -46.25
CA GLN A 887 36.88 -1.38 -44.78
C GLN A 887 35.59 -1.63 -43.97
N GLN A 888 34.57 -2.31 -44.50
CA GLN A 888 33.40 -2.71 -43.69
C GLN A 888 32.98 -4.17 -43.90
N ILE A 889 33.73 -5.09 -43.31
CA ILE A 889 33.21 -6.35 -42.74
C ILE A 889 33.87 -6.51 -41.36
N SER A 890 33.38 -5.77 -40.36
CA SER A 890 33.51 -6.09 -38.92
C SER A 890 32.65 -5.16 -38.01
N PRO A 891 31.31 -5.12 -38.13
CA PRO A 891 30.46 -4.63 -37.03
C PRO A 891 29.70 -5.75 -36.28
N PHE A 892 29.78 -7.02 -36.72
CA PHE A 892 29.00 -8.13 -36.15
C PHE A 892 29.87 -9.30 -35.67
N SER A 893 30.93 -9.02 -34.93
CA SER A 893 31.74 -10.06 -34.28
C SER A 893 30.93 -10.99 -33.36
N GLY A 894 29.73 -10.59 -32.95
CA GLY A 894 28.83 -11.39 -32.11
C GLY A 894 27.97 -12.43 -32.84
N LEU A 895 27.93 -12.47 -34.18
CA LEU A 895 27.20 -13.49 -34.95
C LEU A 895 28.10 -14.64 -35.44
N SER A 896 29.41 -14.59 -35.18
CA SER A 896 30.37 -15.58 -35.66
C SER A 896 30.08 -17.00 -35.19
N GLU A 897 29.49 -17.16 -34.00
CA GLU A 897 29.11 -18.45 -33.43
C GLU A 897 27.89 -19.07 -34.12
N TYR A 898 27.10 -18.26 -34.84
CA TYR A 898 25.90 -18.67 -35.56
C TYR A 898 26.13 -18.75 -37.08
N GLU A 899 27.34 -18.52 -37.56
CA GLU A 899 27.68 -18.59 -38.99
C GLU A 899 27.64 -20.05 -39.46
N LEU A 900 26.83 -20.32 -40.48
CA LEU A 900 26.69 -21.64 -41.10
C LEU A 900 27.49 -21.73 -42.39
N PRO A 901 28.13 -22.87 -42.69
CA PRO A 901 28.70 -23.12 -44.01
C PRO A 901 27.60 -23.05 -45.07
N GLU A 902 27.85 -22.37 -46.19
CA GLU A 902 26.87 -22.21 -47.26
C GLU A 902 26.33 -23.56 -47.77
N ASP A 903 27.21 -24.55 -47.92
CA ASP A 903 26.87 -25.90 -48.40
C ASP A 903 26.01 -26.71 -47.40
N SER A 904 25.90 -26.25 -46.15
CA SER A 904 25.08 -26.92 -45.14
C SER A 904 23.58 -26.64 -45.29
N VAL A 905 23.19 -25.66 -46.11
CA VAL A 905 21.77 -25.29 -46.32
C VAL A 905 21.40 -25.40 -47.81
N ARG A 906 20.45 -26.29 -48.11
CA ARG A 906 19.87 -26.42 -49.46
C ARG A 906 18.54 -25.69 -49.53
N ILE A 907 18.42 -24.73 -50.43
CA ILE A 907 17.20 -23.93 -50.63
C ILE A 907 16.32 -24.56 -51.71
N TYR A 908 15.02 -24.65 -51.45
CA TYR A 908 13.99 -25.16 -52.35
C TYR A 908 13.07 -24.03 -52.85
N ARG A 909 11.76 -24.15 -52.63
CA ARG A 909 10.73 -23.23 -53.11
C ARG A 909 10.59 -22.00 -52.22
N SER A 910 10.15 -20.89 -52.81
CA SER A 910 9.73 -19.69 -52.08
C SER A 910 8.49 -19.98 -51.25
N LEU A 911 8.50 -19.60 -49.98
CA LEU A 911 7.37 -19.68 -49.05
C LEU A 911 6.55 -18.40 -49.02
N GLY A 912 7.20 -17.24 -49.17
CA GLY A 912 6.54 -15.94 -49.17
C GLY A 912 7.50 -14.76 -49.38
N GLU A 913 6.94 -13.59 -49.64
CA GLU A 913 7.68 -12.33 -49.81
C GLU A 913 7.02 -11.24 -48.95
N GLY A 914 7.78 -10.66 -48.03
CA GLY A 914 7.33 -9.62 -47.10
C GLY A 914 8.01 -8.27 -47.34
N ALA A 915 7.78 -7.27 -46.49
CA ALA A 915 8.45 -5.96 -46.59
C ALA A 915 9.99 -6.09 -46.49
N PHE A 916 10.46 -7.03 -45.66
CA PHE A 916 11.86 -7.17 -45.24
C PHE A 916 12.68 -8.22 -46.01
N GLY A 917 12.08 -9.00 -46.93
CA GLY A 917 12.82 -10.07 -47.61
C GLY A 917 11.94 -11.12 -48.30
N LYS A 918 12.60 -12.08 -48.95
CA LYS A 918 11.99 -13.32 -49.46
C LYS A 918 12.35 -14.47 -48.52
N VAL A 919 11.37 -15.32 -48.23
CA VAL A 919 11.54 -16.49 -47.38
C VAL A 919 11.41 -17.75 -48.23
N TYR A 920 12.35 -18.67 -48.08
CA TYR A 920 12.41 -19.93 -48.80
C TYR A 920 12.34 -21.10 -47.83
N LEU A 921 11.79 -22.23 -48.29
CA LEU A 921 11.95 -23.52 -47.62
C LEU A 921 13.34 -24.04 -47.93
N GLY A 922 14.02 -24.59 -46.94
CA GLY A 922 15.30 -25.26 -47.13
C GLY A 922 15.46 -26.46 -46.22
N GLU A 923 16.59 -27.14 -46.38
CA GLU A 923 17.07 -28.21 -45.52
C GLU A 923 18.44 -27.85 -44.98
N TYR A 924 18.61 -27.99 -43.66
CA TYR A 924 19.88 -27.80 -42.98
C TYR A 924 20.49 -29.16 -42.61
N LEU A 925 21.74 -29.37 -43.00
CA LEU A 925 22.53 -30.58 -42.77
C LEU A 925 23.41 -30.37 -41.53
N LYS A 926 23.06 -31.01 -40.41
CA LYS A 926 23.79 -30.88 -39.14
C LYS A 926 24.53 -32.16 -38.81
N GLU A 927 25.87 -32.16 -38.98
CA GLU A 927 26.77 -33.31 -38.77
C GLU A 927 26.30 -34.59 -39.50
N GLU A 928 27.09 -35.67 -39.49
CA GLU A 928 26.94 -36.81 -40.42
C GLU A 928 25.49 -37.40 -40.46
N ASN A 929 24.71 -37.00 -41.47
CA ASN A 929 23.39 -37.51 -41.92
C ASN A 929 22.09 -37.04 -41.22
N CYS A 930 22.06 -35.96 -40.43
CA CYS A 930 20.78 -35.41 -39.94
C CYS A 930 20.30 -34.19 -40.78
N VAL A 931 19.14 -34.33 -41.42
CA VAL A 931 18.49 -33.29 -42.26
C VAL A 931 17.32 -32.69 -41.49
N PHE A 932 17.30 -31.36 -41.31
CA PHE A 932 16.19 -30.65 -40.66
C PHE A 932 15.55 -29.64 -41.62
N PRO A 933 14.21 -29.53 -41.68
CA PRO A 933 13.55 -28.50 -42.47
C PRO A 933 13.77 -27.13 -41.82
N VAL A 934 14.16 -26.16 -42.64
CA VAL A 934 14.45 -24.78 -42.21
C VAL A 934 13.75 -23.75 -43.08
N ALA A 935 13.53 -22.56 -42.53
CA ALA A 935 13.13 -21.40 -43.30
C ALA A 935 14.34 -20.47 -43.48
N VAL A 936 14.56 -20.03 -44.72
CA VAL A 936 15.71 -19.17 -45.09
C VAL A 936 15.18 -17.82 -45.54
N LYS A 937 15.39 -16.78 -44.72
CA LYS A 937 15.03 -15.39 -45.04
C LYS A 937 16.23 -14.70 -45.69
N ALA A 938 16.04 -14.20 -46.90
CA ALA A 938 17.06 -13.48 -47.66
C ALA A 938 16.60 -12.04 -47.97
N ALA A 939 17.55 -11.10 -47.99
CA ALA A 939 17.28 -9.71 -48.36
C ALA A 939 16.75 -9.62 -49.81
N LYS A 940 15.79 -8.72 -50.06
CA LYS A 940 15.15 -8.52 -51.38
C LYS A 940 16.15 -8.16 -52.49
N ASP A 941 17.09 -7.29 -52.15
CA ASP A 941 18.20 -6.92 -53.03
C ASP A 941 19.52 -7.29 -52.34
N PRO A 942 20.16 -8.41 -52.73
CA PRO A 942 21.45 -8.83 -52.21
C PRO A 942 22.57 -7.79 -52.40
N LYS A 943 22.39 -6.79 -53.26
CA LYS A 943 23.36 -5.71 -53.48
C LYS A 943 23.11 -4.49 -52.60
N ASN A 944 21.95 -4.40 -51.93
CA ASN A 944 21.61 -3.29 -51.05
C ASN A 944 22.16 -3.53 -49.64
N LEU A 945 23.20 -2.78 -49.28
CA LEU A 945 23.85 -2.86 -47.98
C LEU A 945 22.89 -2.57 -46.81
N ASN A 946 21.98 -1.59 -46.94
CA ASN A 946 21.04 -1.28 -45.86
C ASN A 946 20.07 -2.43 -45.61
N ALA A 947 19.59 -3.08 -46.68
CA ALA A 947 18.72 -4.25 -46.56
C ALA A 947 19.44 -5.44 -45.89
N LYS A 948 20.74 -5.63 -46.18
CA LYS A 948 21.59 -6.61 -45.50
C LYS A 948 21.77 -6.26 -44.01
N MET A 949 22.06 -5.00 -43.69
CA MET A 949 22.25 -4.53 -42.31
C MET A 949 20.97 -4.67 -41.46
N GLU A 950 19.81 -4.34 -42.02
CA GLU A 950 18.52 -4.53 -41.33
C GLU A 950 18.26 -6.01 -41.04
N LEU A 951 18.53 -6.89 -42.00
CA LEU A 951 18.38 -8.33 -41.83
C LEU A 951 19.35 -8.88 -40.75
N LEU A 952 20.62 -8.50 -40.77
CA LEU A 952 21.57 -8.95 -39.74
C LEU A 952 21.26 -8.37 -38.35
N SER A 953 20.72 -7.17 -38.27
CA SER A 953 20.28 -6.59 -37.00
C SER A 953 19.12 -7.37 -36.36
N GLU A 954 18.25 -7.96 -37.18
CA GLU A 954 17.18 -8.85 -36.71
C GLU A 954 17.78 -10.15 -36.14
N ALA A 955 18.73 -10.77 -36.85
CA ALA A 955 19.43 -11.97 -36.37
C ALA A 955 20.19 -11.72 -35.05
N GLU A 956 20.82 -10.55 -34.91
CA GLU A 956 21.53 -10.13 -33.70
C GLU A 956 20.62 -10.02 -32.47
N VAL A 957 19.34 -9.68 -32.67
CA VAL A 957 18.34 -9.67 -31.61
C VAL A 957 17.84 -11.10 -31.35
N MET A 958 17.54 -11.87 -32.39
CA MET A 958 17.02 -13.24 -32.28
C MET A 958 17.94 -14.17 -31.50
N LYS A 959 19.26 -14.01 -31.61
CA LYS A 959 20.24 -14.86 -30.89
C LYS A 959 20.12 -14.77 -29.36
N ARG A 960 19.47 -13.73 -28.84
CA ARG A 960 19.27 -13.51 -27.39
C ARG A 960 18.12 -14.33 -26.82
N PHE A 961 17.34 -15.01 -27.66
CA PHE A 961 16.10 -15.66 -27.25
C PHE A 961 16.17 -17.17 -27.43
N GLU A 962 15.83 -17.90 -26.36
CA GLU A 962 15.65 -19.35 -26.39
C GLU A 962 14.41 -19.70 -25.56
N HIS A 963 13.28 -19.92 -26.25
CA HIS A 963 12.01 -20.24 -25.61
C HIS A 963 11.09 -21.00 -26.57
N VAL A 964 10.26 -21.91 -26.04
CA VAL A 964 9.37 -22.78 -26.86
C VAL A 964 8.33 -22.00 -27.68
N ASN A 965 7.96 -20.80 -27.24
CA ASN A 965 7.01 -19.91 -27.94
C ASN A 965 7.68 -18.71 -28.65
N ILE A 966 8.99 -18.77 -28.87
CA ILE A 966 9.75 -17.77 -29.65
C ILE A 966 10.42 -18.50 -30.82
N LEU A 967 10.38 -17.93 -32.03
CA LEU A 967 10.99 -18.54 -33.21
C LEU A 967 12.52 -18.63 -33.05
N ARG A 968 13.06 -19.85 -33.16
CA ARG A 968 14.48 -20.10 -32.94
C ARG A 968 15.33 -19.75 -34.16
N LEU A 969 16.41 -18.99 -33.92
CA LEU A 969 17.52 -18.82 -34.85
C LEU A 969 18.36 -20.10 -34.90
N ILE A 970 18.55 -20.67 -36.09
CA ILE A 970 19.45 -21.80 -36.32
C ILE A 970 20.84 -21.29 -36.72
N GLY A 971 20.90 -20.26 -37.55
CA GLY A 971 22.15 -19.61 -37.91
C GLY A 971 21.99 -18.55 -38.99
N VAL A 972 23.12 -18.00 -39.42
CA VAL A 972 23.23 -17.00 -40.48
C VAL A 972 24.22 -17.45 -41.54
N ILE A 973 24.01 -17.04 -42.79
CA ILE A 973 24.97 -17.24 -43.88
C ILE A 973 25.34 -15.86 -44.42
N THR A 974 26.59 -15.46 -44.19
CA THR A 974 27.13 -14.16 -44.58
C THR A 974 28.27 -14.27 -45.62
N GLN A 975 28.70 -15.48 -45.94
CA GLN A 975 29.74 -15.77 -46.94
C GLN A 975 29.27 -15.53 -48.39
N HIS A 976 30.23 -15.31 -49.31
CA HIS A 976 30.02 -15.18 -50.77
C HIS A 976 28.92 -14.18 -51.19
N ASP A 977 28.88 -13.01 -50.56
CA ASP A 977 27.88 -11.95 -50.81
C ASP A 977 26.43 -12.31 -50.47
N LYS A 978 26.18 -13.47 -49.86
CA LYS A 978 24.87 -13.86 -49.33
C LYS A 978 24.65 -13.23 -47.95
N CYS A 979 23.40 -12.97 -47.62
CA CYS A 979 22.98 -12.49 -46.31
C CYS A 979 21.64 -13.13 -46.00
N GLN A 980 21.67 -14.22 -45.24
CA GLN A 980 20.52 -15.07 -45.00
C GLN A 980 20.40 -15.40 -43.52
N ILE A 981 19.17 -15.39 -43.01
CA ILE A 981 18.82 -15.90 -41.67
C ILE A 981 18.17 -17.26 -41.84
N VAL A 982 18.66 -18.25 -41.12
CA VAL A 982 18.14 -19.62 -41.10
C VAL A 982 17.43 -19.84 -39.78
N THR A 983 16.14 -20.16 -39.83
CA THR A 983 15.30 -20.44 -38.65
C THR A 983 14.64 -21.81 -38.77
N GLU A 984 14.08 -22.31 -37.69
CA GLU A 984 13.21 -23.50 -37.75
C GLU A 984 12.04 -23.29 -38.73
N PHE A 985 11.61 -24.37 -39.39
CA PHE A 985 10.50 -24.33 -40.33
C PHE A 985 9.15 -24.47 -39.61
N MET A 986 8.23 -23.55 -39.89
CA MET A 986 6.90 -23.52 -39.29
C MET A 986 5.86 -24.04 -40.30
N MET A 987 5.51 -25.33 -40.17
CA MET A 987 4.77 -26.10 -41.18
C MET A 987 3.49 -25.43 -41.69
N PHE A 988 2.71 -24.80 -40.79
CA PHE A 988 1.44 -24.18 -41.18
C PHE A 988 1.51 -22.67 -41.40
N GLY A 989 2.72 -22.10 -41.49
CA GLY A 989 2.92 -20.68 -41.79
C GLY A 989 2.45 -19.76 -40.66
N ASN A 990 1.98 -18.57 -41.02
CA ASN A 990 1.52 -17.57 -40.06
C ASN A 990 0.10 -17.84 -39.54
N LEU A 991 -0.17 -17.45 -38.31
CA LEU A 991 -1.41 -17.70 -37.59
C LEU A 991 -2.62 -17.03 -38.27
N ARG A 992 -2.44 -15.86 -38.89
CA ARG A 992 -3.54 -15.19 -39.62
C ARG A 992 -4.05 -16.05 -40.77
N SER A 993 -3.16 -16.53 -41.64
CA SER A 993 -3.53 -17.43 -42.74
C SER A 993 -4.10 -18.75 -42.21
N TYR A 994 -3.48 -19.32 -41.17
CA TYR A 994 -3.96 -20.54 -40.51
C TYR A 994 -5.42 -20.43 -40.04
N LEU A 995 -5.78 -19.30 -39.42
CA LEU A 995 -7.13 -19.01 -38.94
C LEU A 995 -8.09 -18.76 -40.11
N GLN A 996 -7.70 -17.97 -41.10
CA GLN A 996 -8.54 -17.67 -42.26
C GLN A 996 -8.91 -18.94 -43.04
N ASP A 997 -7.96 -19.84 -43.24
CA ASP A 997 -8.19 -21.13 -43.91
C ASP A 997 -9.20 -22.00 -43.14
N ARG A 998 -9.34 -21.80 -41.82
CA ARG A 998 -10.23 -22.55 -40.92
C ARG A 998 -11.48 -21.79 -40.51
N ARG A 999 -11.70 -20.57 -41.00
CA ARG A 999 -12.89 -19.76 -40.70
C ARG A 999 -14.18 -20.52 -40.98
N HIS A 1000 -14.22 -21.30 -42.06
CA HIS A 1000 -15.38 -22.11 -42.43
C HIS A 1000 -15.70 -23.22 -41.41
N LEU A 1001 -14.68 -23.78 -40.73
CA LEU A 1001 -14.86 -24.76 -39.65
C LEU A 1001 -15.42 -24.08 -38.39
N ALA A 1002 -14.96 -22.87 -38.09
CA ALA A 1002 -15.48 -22.09 -36.97
C ALA A 1002 -16.95 -21.70 -37.13
N ILE A 1003 -17.37 -21.35 -38.35
CA ILE A 1003 -18.79 -21.08 -38.67
C ILE A 1003 -19.66 -22.34 -38.45
N LYS A 1004 -19.10 -23.53 -38.70
CA LYS A 1004 -19.77 -24.81 -38.44
C LYS A 1004 -19.71 -25.26 -36.97
N GLY A 1005 -19.06 -24.49 -36.09
CA GLY A 1005 -18.85 -24.88 -34.69
C GLY A 1005 -17.82 -26.00 -34.49
N GLU A 1006 -17.00 -26.31 -35.50
CA GLU A 1006 -16.04 -27.41 -35.49
C GLU A 1006 -14.68 -27.02 -34.87
N ILE A 1007 -14.50 -25.76 -34.45
CA ILE A 1007 -13.29 -25.29 -33.75
C ILE A 1007 -13.62 -25.09 -32.26
N HIS A 1008 -12.90 -25.80 -31.40
CA HIS A 1008 -13.10 -25.73 -29.95
C HIS A 1008 -12.39 -24.51 -29.34
N SER A 1009 -13.04 -23.85 -28.38
CA SER A 1009 -12.51 -22.69 -27.64
C SER A 1009 -11.17 -22.99 -26.96
N ALA A 1010 -11.04 -24.17 -26.32
CA ALA A 1010 -9.77 -24.69 -25.81
C ALA A 1010 -8.58 -24.58 -26.76
N HIS A 1011 -8.80 -24.77 -28.07
CA HIS A 1011 -7.74 -24.64 -29.05
C HIS A 1011 -7.29 -23.18 -29.25
N LEU A 1012 -8.24 -22.25 -29.29
CA LEU A 1012 -7.96 -20.81 -29.43
C LEU A 1012 -7.33 -20.25 -28.16
N THR A 1013 -7.80 -20.67 -26.98
CA THR A 1013 -7.18 -20.29 -25.70
C THR A 1013 -5.74 -20.79 -25.63
N ARG A 1014 -5.46 -22.01 -26.11
CA ARG A 1014 -4.08 -22.53 -26.16
C ARG A 1014 -3.17 -21.70 -27.07
N MET A 1015 -3.68 -21.24 -28.22
CA MET A 1015 -2.92 -20.34 -29.10
C MET A 1015 -2.61 -19.01 -28.41
N ALA A 1016 -3.59 -18.43 -27.71
CA ALA A 1016 -3.40 -17.22 -26.93
C ALA A 1016 -2.38 -17.42 -25.79
N LEU A 1017 -2.45 -18.56 -25.09
CA LEU A 1017 -1.51 -18.94 -24.03
C LEU A 1017 -0.08 -19.04 -24.53
N ASP A 1018 0.14 -19.68 -25.68
CA ASP A 1018 1.46 -19.80 -26.30
C ASP A 1018 2.08 -18.42 -26.59
N ILE A 1019 1.31 -17.52 -27.20
CA ILE A 1019 1.77 -16.15 -27.49
C ILE A 1019 2.03 -15.39 -26.17
N CYS A 1020 1.14 -15.52 -25.18
CA CYS A 1020 1.26 -14.86 -23.89
C CYS A 1020 2.51 -15.33 -23.10
N ARG A 1021 2.82 -16.64 -23.14
CA ARG A 1021 4.06 -17.19 -22.58
C ARG A 1021 5.30 -16.60 -23.26
N GLY A 1022 5.29 -16.50 -24.59
CA GLY A 1022 6.36 -15.85 -25.35
C GLY A 1022 6.56 -14.38 -24.96
N LEU A 1023 5.47 -13.62 -24.82
CA LEU A 1023 5.54 -12.22 -24.37
C LEU A 1023 6.03 -12.07 -22.94
N SER A 1024 5.60 -12.95 -22.03
CA SER A 1024 6.09 -12.96 -20.64
C SER A 1024 7.60 -13.21 -20.58
N TYR A 1025 8.11 -14.14 -21.41
CA TYR A 1025 9.54 -14.36 -21.57
C TYR A 1025 10.27 -13.12 -22.09
N LEU A 1026 9.80 -12.48 -23.16
CA LEU A 1026 10.42 -11.25 -23.69
C LEU A 1026 10.41 -10.11 -22.66
N ALA A 1027 9.29 -9.91 -21.96
CA ALA A 1027 9.15 -8.92 -20.90
C ALA A 1027 10.15 -9.16 -19.76
N SER A 1028 10.38 -10.42 -19.36
CA SER A 1028 11.36 -10.77 -18.31
C SER A 1028 12.80 -10.41 -18.67
N LEU A 1029 13.09 -10.33 -19.97
CA LEU A 1029 14.38 -9.90 -20.53
C LEU A 1029 14.40 -8.41 -20.88
N ASN A 1030 13.36 -7.65 -20.54
CA ASN A 1030 13.17 -6.25 -20.90
C ASN A 1030 13.16 -5.99 -22.42
N TYR A 1031 12.62 -6.92 -23.21
CA TYR A 1031 12.42 -6.74 -24.64
C TYR A 1031 10.96 -6.41 -24.98
N VAL A 1032 10.77 -5.48 -25.91
CA VAL A 1032 9.48 -5.15 -26.53
C VAL A 1032 9.53 -5.60 -27.97
N HIS A 1033 8.58 -6.42 -28.40
CA HIS A 1033 8.47 -6.92 -29.77
C HIS A 1033 8.15 -5.78 -30.74
N GLY A 1034 7.17 -4.94 -30.42
CA GLY A 1034 6.88 -3.70 -31.15
C GLY A 1034 6.11 -3.84 -32.47
N ASP A 1035 6.00 -5.06 -33.01
CA ASP A 1035 5.09 -5.39 -34.13
C ASP A 1035 4.34 -6.72 -33.90
N LEU A 1036 3.75 -6.90 -32.72
CA LEU A 1036 3.01 -8.12 -32.42
C LEU A 1036 1.66 -8.15 -33.16
N ALA A 1037 1.46 -9.16 -34.00
CA ALA A 1037 0.24 -9.39 -34.78
C ALA A 1037 0.12 -10.87 -35.17
N CYS A 1038 -1.08 -11.36 -35.54
CA CYS A 1038 -1.26 -12.76 -35.99
C CYS A 1038 -0.41 -13.11 -37.23
N ARG A 1039 -0.06 -12.12 -38.08
CA ARG A 1039 0.84 -12.34 -39.22
C ARG A 1039 2.30 -12.63 -38.81
N ASN A 1040 2.68 -12.21 -37.61
CA ASN A 1040 4.02 -12.37 -37.03
C ASN A 1040 4.05 -13.47 -35.95
N CYS A 1041 2.95 -14.22 -35.79
CA CYS A 1041 2.90 -15.44 -35.00
C CYS A 1041 2.87 -16.64 -35.96
N LEU A 1042 3.75 -17.61 -35.78
CA LEU A 1042 3.89 -18.77 -36.67
C LEU A 1042 3.41 -20.05 -35.99
N VAL A 1043 2.88 -20.99 -36.79
CA VAL A 1043 2.25 -22.22 -36.31
C VAL A 1043 3.12 -23.43 -36.64
N HIS A 1044 3.62 -24.10 -35.60
CA HIS A 1044 4.45 -25.29 -35.70
C HIS A 1044 3.62 -26.54 -36.08
N GLU A 1045 4.26 -27.62 -36.50
CA GLU A 1045 3.56 -28.89 -36.82
C GLU A 1045 2.79 -29.45 -35.60
N THR A 1046 3.30 -29.20 -34.40
CA THR A 1046 2.66 -29.56 -33.11
C THR A 1046 1.51 -28.63 -32.71
N LEU A 1047 1.16 -27.67 -33.57
CA LEU A 1047 0.19 -26.59 -33.32
C LEU A 1047 0.58 -25.65 -32.17
N THR A 1048 1.86 -25.62 -31.82
CA THR A 1048 2.45 -24.62 -30.90
C THR A 1048 2.64 -23.30 -31.64
N ILE A 1049 2.27 -22.19 -31.00
CA ILE A 1049 2.47 -20.85 -31.57
C ILE A 1049 3.81 -20.28 -31.12
N LYS A 1050 4.56 -19.72 -32.08
CA LYS A 1050 5.82 -19.03 -31.83
C LYS A 1050 5.80 -17.60 -32.38
N ILE A 1051 6.24 -16.64 -31.57
CA ILE A 1051 6.39 -15.24 -32.00
C ILE A 1051 7.62 -15.10 -32.91
N ALA A 1052 7.48 -14.37 -34.00
CA ALA A 1052 8.49 -14.17 -35.03
C ALA A 1052 8.52 -12.70 -35.51
N ASP A 1053 9.47 -12.38 -36.40
CA ASP A 1053 9.68 -11.04 -37.00
C ASP A 1053 10.11 -9.96 -36.00
N PHE A 1054 11.36 -10.06 -35.54
CA PHE A 1054 11.97 -9.18 -34.55
C PHE A 1054 12.52 -7.87 -35.13
N GLY A 1055 12.14 -7.51 -36.36
CA GLY A 1055 12.65 -6.32 -37.04
C GLY A 1055 12.31 -5.00 -36.34
N PHE A 1056 11.31 -4.98 -35.44
CA PHE A 1056 10.93 -3.84 -34.60
C PHE A 1056 11.31 -4.00 -33.13
N CYS A 1057 11.93 -5.12 -32.76
CA CYS A 1057 12.19 -5.47 -31.37
C CYS A 1057 13.25 -4.54 -30.75
N LYS A 1058 13.05 -4.17 -29.48
CA LYS A 1058 13.92 -3.26 -28.72
C LYS A 1058 14.21 -3.81 -27.33
N ASN A 1059 15.47 -3.74 -26.91
CA ASN A 1059 15.89 -3.97 -25.53
C ASN A 1059 15.75 -2.64 -24.76
N LEU A 1060 15.05 -2.63 -23.63
CA LEU A 1060 14.84 -1.43 -22.81
C LEU A 1060 15.97 -1.18 -21.77
N VAL A 1061 16.90 -2.12 -21.58
CA VAL A 1061 18.02 -2.00 -20.61
C VAL A 1061 19.08 -1.00 -21.09
N ASP A 1062 19.27 -0.88 -22.41
CA ASP A 1062 20.35 -0.06 -22.98
C ASP A 1062 20.01 1.44 -23.05
N ALA A 1063 18.74 1.83 -22.83
CA ALA A 1063 18.29 3.22 -22.66
C ALA A 1063 16.84 3.26 -22.12
N ASP A 1064 16.59 4.05 -21.07
CA ASP A 1064 15.26 4.22 -20.42
C ASP A 1064 14.15 4.73 -21.37
N TYR A 1065 14.47 5.12 -22.60
CA TYR A 1065 13.49 5.43 -23.64
C TYR A 1065 14.05 5.14 -25.04
N TYR A 1066 13.46 4.18 -25.77
CA TYR A 1066 13.68 4.05 -27.21
C TYR A 1066 12.58 4.79 -27.96
N ARG A 1067 12.93 5.83 -28.71
CA ARG A 1067 12.02 6.49 -29.65
C ARG A 1067 12.06 5.82 -31.03
N ILE A 1068 10.93 5.82 -31.75
CA ILE A 1068 10.89 5.38 -33.14
C ILE A 1068 11.81 6.30 -33.99
N VAL A 1069 12.97 5.78 -34.41
CA VAL A 1069 13.93 6.47 -35.31
C VAL A 1069 13.76 6.05 -36.78
N ARG A 1070 12.88 5.10 -37.07
CA ARG A 1070 12.76 4.48 -38.40
C ARG A 1070 11.90 5.32 -39.37
N SER A 1071 12.42 5.55 -40.57
CA SER A 1071 11.68 6.12 -41.71
C SER A 1071 11.13 4.97 -42.57
N GLY A 1072 9.88 4.56 -42.32
CA GLY A 1072 9.20 3.49 -43.08
C GLY A 1072 7.74 3.30 -42.66
N PRO A 1073 6.96 2.46 -43.37
CA PRO A 1073 5.57 2.16 -42.99
C PRO A 1073 5.50 1.48 -41.61
N MET A 1074 4.63 1.97 -40.74
CA MET A 1074 4.44 1.49 -39.35
C MET A 1074 3.15 0.65 -39.23
N PRO A 1075 3.10 -0.35 -38.32
CA PRO A 1075 1.93 -1.20 -38.12
C PRO A 1075 0.85 -0.53 -37.24
N VAL A 1076 0.39 0.66 -37.63
CA VAL A 1076 -0.39 1.58 -36.77
C VAL A 1076 -1.64 0.98 -36.12
N ARG A 1077 -2.25 -0.04 -36.71
CA ARG A 1077 -3.46 -0.72 -36.20
C ARG A 1077 -3.22 -1.62 -34.99
N TRP A 1078 -1.97 -2.03 -34.76
CA TRP A 1078 -1.58 -2.86 -33.61
C TRP A 1078 -0.80 -2.05 -32.56
N MET A 1079 -0.44 -0.80 -32.89
CA MET A 1079 0.34 0.06 -32.00
C MET A 1079 -0.53 0.65 -30.90
N SER A 1080 0.05 0.79 -29.72
CA SER A 1080 -0.60 1.38 -28.56
C SER A 1080 -0.65 2.92 -28.64
N PRO A 1081 -1.55 3.58 -27.88
CA PRO A 1081 -1.66 5.04 -27.82
C PRO A 1081 -0.33 5.74 -27.50
N GLU A 1082 0.43 5.23 -26.53
CA GLU A 1082 1.71 5.82 -26.12
C GLU A 1082 2.77 5.72 -27.23
N LEU A 1083 2.80 4.62 -27.97
CA LEU A 1083 3.72 4.42 -29.07
C LEU A 1083 3.36 5.31 -30.27
N LEU A 1084 2.08 5.56 -30.53
CA LEU A 1084 1.61 6.47 -31.58
C LEU A 1084 1.74 7.96 -31.23
N SER A 1085 1.70 8.32 -29.95
CA SER A 1085 1.77 9.71 -29.48
C SER A 1085 3.19 10.18 -29.20
N THR A 1086 3.96 9.39 -28.45
CA THR A 1086 5.31 9.76 -27.98
C THR A 1086 6.43 9.05 -28.75
N GLY A 1087 6.09 7.99 -29.49
CA GLY A 1087 7.06 7.15 -30.17
C GLY A 1087 7.88 6.27 -29.23
N VAL A 1088 7.52 6.14 -27.94
CA VAL A 1088 8.30 5.40 -26.93
C VAL A 1088 7.77 3.98 -26.77
N TYR A 1089 8.68 2.99 -26.80
CA TYR A 1089 8.38 1.59 -26.55
C TYR A 1089 8.28 1.28 -25.06
N HIS A 1090 7.22 0.55 -24.67
CA HIS A 1090 7.06 -0.01 -23.34
C HIS A 1090 6.64 -1.49 -23.44
N ILE A 1091 6.90 -2.29 -22.41
CA ILE A 1091 6.43 -3.69 -22.33
C ILE A 1091 4.90 -3.73 -22.45
N GLN A 1092 4.20 -2.79 -21.82
CA GLN A 1092 2.74 -2.66 -21.87
C GLN A 1092 2.22 -2.27 -23.26
N SER A 1093 3.08 -1.84 -24.18
CA SER A 1093 2.70 -1.61 -25.58
C SER A 1093 2.39 -2.93 -26.29
N ASP A 1094 3.15 -4.00 -26.02
CA ASP A 1094 2.87 -5.33 -26.58
C ASP A 1094 1.58 -5.95 -25.98
N ILE A 1095 1.18 -5.54 -24.76
CA ILE A 1095 -0.10 -5.97 -24.16
C ILE A 1095 -1.29 -5.41 -24.94
N TRP A 1096 -1.22 -4.15 -25.37
CA TRP A 1096 -2.22 -3.58 -26.27
C TRP A 1096 -2.28 -4.35 -27.59
N SER A 1097 -1.11 -4.61 -28.20
CA SER A 1097 -1.01 -5.39 -29.43
C SER A 1097 -1.53 -6.81 -29.26
N PHE A 1098 -1.31 -7.45 -28.09
CA PHE A 1098 -1.85 -8.75 -27.76
C PHE A 1098 -3.38 -8.75 -27.69
N GLY A 1099 -3.99 -7.67 -27.18
CA GLY A 1099 -5.43 -7.47 -27.30
C GLY A 1099 -5.90 -7.46 -28.76
N VAL A 1100 -5.17 -6.79 -29.67
CA VAL A 1100 -5.51 -6.83 -31.10
C VAL A 1100 -5.29 -8.23 -31.71
N VAL A 1101 -4.28 -8.97 -31.27
CA VAL A 1101 -4.07 -10.38 -31.66
C VAL A 1101 -5.23 -11.27 -31.21
N LEU A 1102 -5.72 -11.11 -29.98
CA LEU A 1102 -6.89 -11.85 -29.50
C LEU A 1102 -8.13 -11.53 -30.32
N TYR A 1103 -8.31 -10.26 -30.70
CA TYR A 1103 -9.36 -9.86 -31.63
C TYR A 1103 -9.22 -10.59 -32.99
N GLU A 1104 -8.02 -10.64 -33.55
CA GLU A 1104 -7.75 -11.40 -34.78
C GLU A 1104 -8.03 -12.90 -34.62
N ILE A 1105 -7.74 -13.49 -33.46
CA ILE A 1105 -8.02 -14.92 -33.16
C ILE A 1105 -9.52 -15.19 -33.16
N ILE A 1106 -10.30 -14.43 -32.38
CA ILE A 1106 -11.75 -14.69 -32.25
C ILE A 1106 -12.53 -14.38 -33.54
N THR A 1107 -12.01 -13.47 -34.36
CA THR A 1107 -12.62 -13.08 -35.64
C THR A 1107 -12.05 -13.89 -36.82
N PHE A 1108 -11.19 -14.87 -36.57
CA PHE A 1108 -10.55 -15.72 -37.57
C PHE A 1108 -9.84 -14.91 -38.68
N GLY A 1109 -8.97 -13.99 -38.23
CA GLY A 1109 -8.09 -13.18 -39.08
C GLY A 1109 -8.77 -11.99 -39.76
N ALA A 1110 -9.84 -11.45 -39.17
CA ALA A 1110 -10.42 -10.20 -39.64
C ALA A 1110 -9.42 -9.05 -39.49
N TYR A 1111 -9.50 -8.07 -40.39
CA TYR A 1111 -8.58 -6.94 -40.38
C TYR A 1111 -9.02 -5.91 -39.33
N PRO A 1112 -8.18 -5.56 -38.34
CA PRO A 1112 -8.58 -4.62 -37.28
C PRO A 1112 -8.92 -3.23 -37.84
N TYR A 1113 -9.97 -2.60 -37.32
CA TYR A 1113 -10.47 -1.29 -37.76
C TYR A 1113 -10.74 -1.21 -39.27
N ASN A 1114 -11.31 -2.28 -39.86
CA ASN A 1114 -11.57 -2.39 -41.30
C ASN A 1114 -12.31 -1.19 -41.91
N ASP A 1115 -13.11 -0.47 -41.13
CA ASP A 1115 -13.87 0.71 -41.57
C ASP A 1115 -13.07 2.03 -41.61
N LEU A 1116 -11.83 2.03 -41.08
CA LEU A 1116 -10.98 3.21 -40.97
C LEU A 1116 -9.69 3.06 -41.79
N ASP A 1117 -9.20 4.14 -42.39
CA ASP A 1117 -7.86 4.21 -42.98
C ASP A 1117 -6.77 4.39 -41.89
N ASP A 1118 -5.50 4.13 -42.23
CA ASP A 1118 -4.40 4.10 -41.25
C ASP A 1118 -4.20 5.42 -40.48
N ASN A 1119 -4.46 6.58 -41.11
CA ASN A 1119 -4.36 7.88 -40.45
C ASN A 1119 -5.53 8.07 -39.48
N LYS A 1120 -6.75 7.72 -39.88
CA LYS A 1120 -7.93 7.77 -39.01
C LYS A 1120 -7.83 6.79 -37.84
N VAL A 1121 -7.24 5.61 -38.05
CA VAL A 1121 -6.96 4.66 -36.96
C VAL A 1121 -6.00 5.29 -35.95
N GLN A 1122 -4.92 5.91 -36.44
CA GLN A 1122 -3.97 6.58 -35.56
C GLN A 1122 -4.64 7.67 -34.70
N ASP A 1123 -5.49 8.50 -35.29
CA ASP A 1123 -6.23 9.54 -34.56
C ASP A 1123 -7.27 8.94 -33.61
N HIS A 1124 -7.99 7.88 -34.03
CA HIS A 1124 -8.95 7.17 -33.18
C HIS A 1124 -8.29 6.61 -31.93
N ILE A 1125 -7.16 5.91 -32.08
CA ILE A 1125 -6.41 5.32 -30.95
C ILE A 1125 -5.84 6.41 -30.04
N ARG A 1126 -5.27 7.49 -30.59
CA ARG A 1126 -4.76 8.64 -29.81
C ARG A 1126 -5.84 9.31 -28.96
N ASN A 1127 -7.10 9.23 -29.38
CA ASN A 1127 -8.25 9.79 -28.67
C ASN A 1127 -8.96 8.77 -27.75
N GLY A 1128 -8.33 7.61 -27.47
CA GLY A 1128 -8.89 6.58 -26.59
C GLY A 1128 -9.77 5.54 -27.28
N GLY A 1129 -9.84 5.56 -28.61
CA GLY A 1129 -10.60 4.61 -29.40
C GLY A 1129 -9.95 3.22 -29.48
N MET A 1130 -10.77 2.18 -29.38
CA MET A 1130 -10.37 0.77 -29.43
C MET A 1130 -11.06 0.05 -30.61
N PRO A 1131 -10.64 -1.18 -30.99
CA PRO A 1131 -11.39 -1.96 -31.97
C PRO A 1131 -12.80 -2.27 -31.45
N THR A 1132 -13.80 -2.23 -32.33
CA THR A 1132 -15.17 -2.64 -31.99
C THR A 1132 -15.22 -4.16 -31.84
N LEU A 1133 -15.67 -4.63 -30.68
CA LEU A 1133 -15.82 -6.07 -30.42
C LEU A 1133 -17.09 -6.62 -31.10
N PRO A 1134 -17.05 -7.85 -31.65
CA PRO A 1134 -18.24 -8.50 -32.20
C PRO A 1134 -19.29 -8.82 -31.12
N GLN A 1135 -20.57 -8.86 -31.49
CA GLN A 1135 -21.67 -9.10 -30.52
C GLN A 1135 -21.63 -10.45 -29.78
N LYS A 1136 -20.90 -11.45 -30.31
CA LYS A 1136 -20.85 -12.82 -29.76
C LYS A 1136 -19.73 -13.04 -28.74
N VAL A 1137 -19.08 -11.99 -28.25
CA VAL A 1137 -18.01 -12.10 -27.24
C VAL A 1137 -18.62 -12.26 -25.84
N SER A 1138 -18.15 -13.24 -25.05
CA SER A 1138 -18.58 -13.40 -23.66
C SER A 1138 -18.14 -12.22 -22.79
N SER A 1139 -18.91 -11.90 -21.75
CA SER A 1139 -18.62 -10.80 -20.83
C SER A 1139 -17.27 -10.94 -20.11
N LYS A 1140 -16.81 -12.17 -19.86
CA LYS A 1140 -15.46 -12.42 -19.31
C LYS A 1140 -14.37 -12.00 -20.30
N LEU A 1141 -14.52 -12.37 -21.57
CA LEU A 1141 -13.54 -12.06 -22.61
C LEU A 1141 -13.57 -10.57 -22.98
N GLU A 1142 -14.75 -9.96 -23.00
CA GLU A 1142 -14.93 -8.51 -23.16
C GLU A 1142 -14.23 -7.72 -22.04
N ALA A 1143 -14.41 -8.12 -20.78
CA ALA A 1143 -13.70 -7.50 -19.66
C ALA A 1143 -12.17 -7.62 -19.80
N LEU A 1144 -11.67 -8.74 -20.35
CA LEU A 1144 -10.25 -8.92 -20.62
C LEU A 1144 -9.76 -7.94 -21.71
N PHE A 1145 -10.50 -7.79 -22.81
CA PHE A 1145 -10.20 -6.81 -23.87
C PHE A 1145 -10.11 -5.39 -23.32
N LEU A 1146 -11.11 -4.97 -22.53
CA LEU A 1146 -11.14 -3.62 -21.94
C LEU A 1146 -9.93 -3.37 -21.02
N ARG A 1147 -9.48 -4.39 -20.27
CA ARG A 1147 -8.25 -4.29 -19.46
C ARG A 1147 -6.99 -4.15 -20.31
N MET A 1148 -6.87 -4.91 -21.41
CA MET A 1148 -5.69 -4.83 -22.30
C MET A 1148 -5.65 -3.52 -23.10
N TRP A 1149 -6.80 -2.90 -23.36
CA TRP A 1149 -6.92 -1.65 -24.10
C TRP A 1149 -7.17 -0.42 -23.22
N MET A 1150 -6.78 -0.48 -21.94
CA MET A 1150 -6.71 0.73 -21.11
C MET A 1150 -5.80 1.77 -21.75
N PHE A 1151 -6.27 3.01 -21.84
CA PHE A 1151 -5.55 4.09 -22.52
C PHE A 1151 -4.19 4.35 -21.88
N LYS A 1152 -4.15 4.44 -20.54
CA LYS A 1152 -2.90 4.52 -19.78
C LYS A 1152 -2.24 3.15 -19.74
N LYS A 1153 -0.98 3.09 -20.17
CA LYS A 1153 -0.21 1.84 -20.28
C LYS A 1153 -0.12 1.08 -18.95
N ASP A 1154 0.00 1.79 -17.82
CA ASP A 1154 0.23 1.19 -16.50
C ASP A 1154 -1.03 0.52 -15.91
N ASP A 1155 -2.21 0.82 -16.46
CA ASP A 1155 -3.48 0.22 -16.03
C ASP A 1155 -3.77 -1.11 -16.78
N ARG A 1156 -2.93 -1.45 -17.77
CA ARG A 1156 -3.01 -2.71 -18.50
C ARG A 1156 -2.40 -3.85 -17.67
N PRO A 1157 -2.94 -5.08 -17.75
CA PRO A 1157 -2.38 -6.23 -17.05
C PRO A 1157 -0.98 -6.56 -17.55
N THR A 1158 -0.18 -7.22 -16.71
CA THR A 1158 1.11 -7.78 -17.14
C THR A 1158 0.91 -9.03 -18.00
N ALA A 1159 1.92 -9.40 -18.80
CA ALA A 1159 1.88 -10.66 -19.56
C ALA A 1159 1.76 -11.89 -18.63
N LEU A 1160 2.33 -11.84 -17.43
CA LEU A 1160 2.19 -12.90 -16.42
C LEU A 1160 0.75 -13.01 -15.91
N GLU A 1161 0.10 -11.89 -15.59
CA GLU A 1161 -1.32 -11.90 -15.18
C GLU A 1161 -2.23 -12.44 -16.28
N LEU A 1162 -1.99 -12.07 -17.54
CA LEU A 1162 -2.74 -12.60 -18.68
C LEU A 1162 -2.54 -14.11 -18.85
N PHE A 1163 -1.32 -14.58 -18.61
CA PHE A 1163 -1.00 -16.00 -18.64
C PHE A 1163 -1.77 -16.78 -17.57
N GLU A 1164 -1.84 -16.27 -16.35
CA GLU A 1164 -2.61 -16.85 -15.25
C GLU A 1164 -4.12 -16.88 -15.56
N ILE A 1165 -4.67 -15.78 -16.07
CA ILE A 1165 -6.09 -15.66 -16.45
C ILE A 1165 -6.45 -16.69 -17.53
N LEU A 1166 -5.65 -16.77 -18.59
CA LEU A 1166 -5.89 -17.71 -19.69
C LEU A 1166 -5.68 -19.17 -19.27
N THR A 1167 -4.83 -19.44 -18.26
CA THR A 1167 -4.60 -20.79 -17.72
C THR A 1167 -5.75 -21.23 -16.82
N ALA A 1168 -6.36 -20.30 -16.09
CA ALA A 1168 -7.48 -20.57 -15.19
C ALA A 1168 -8.79 -20.94 -15.91
N ASP A 1169 -8.98 -20.49 -17.15
CA ASP A 1169 -10.18 -20.75 -17.95
C ASP A 1169 -9.81 -21.19 -19.37
N SER A 1170 -9.74 -22.51 -19.59
CA SER A 1170 -9.31 -23.10 -20.85
C SER A 1170 -10.23 -22.76 -22.03
N ASP A 1171 -11.48 -22.37 -21.80
CA ASP A 1171 -12.45 -22.05 -22.87
C ASP A 1171 -12.73 -20.54 -23.00
N LEU A 1172 -11.92 -19.70 -22.33
CA LEU A 1172 -12.11 -18.25 -22.31
C LEU A 1172 -12.15 -17.62 -23.71
N VAL A 1173 -11.24 -18.03 -24.60
CA VAL A 1173 -11.16 -17.52 -25.98
C VAL A 1173 -12.02 -18.39 -26.90
N HIS A 1174 -13.06 -17.80 -27.49
CA HIS A 1174 -14.04 -18.52 -28.31
C HIS A 1174 -14.33 -17.77 -29.63
N PRO A 1175 -14.76 -18.47 -30.70
CA PRO A 1175 -15.11 -17.83 -31.98
C PRO A 1175 -16.22 -16.77 -31.83
N ALA A 1176 -15.99 -15.58 -32.39
CA ALA A 1176 -16.95 -14.47 -32.41
C ALA A 1176 -17.15 -13.98 -33.86
N LEU A 1177 -17.83 -14.81 -34.66
CA LEU A 1177 -18.12 -14.51 -36.07
C LEU A 1177 -19.55 -13.97 -36.22
N GLU A 1178 -19.66 -12.76 -36.77
CA GLU A 1178 -20.95 -12.18 -37.18
C GLU A 1178 -21.45 -12.87 -38.46
N GLU A 1179 -22.73 -13.24 -38.49
CA GLU A 1179 -23.36 -13.72 -39.73
C GLU A 1179 -23.49 -12.54 -40.68
N SER A 1180 -22.73 -12.56 -41.77
CA SER A 1180 -22.94 -11.60 -42.85
C SER A 1180 -24.33 -11.81 -43.47
N PRO A 1181 -25.15 -10.76 -43.66
CA PRO A 1181 -26.31 -10.84 -44.53
C PRO A 1181 -25.87 -11.33 -45.92
N SER A 1182 -26.67 -12.22 -46.47
CA SER A 1182 -26.63 -12.77 -47.82
C SER A 1182 -25.96 -11.88 -48.88
N ARG A 1183 -25.05 -12.50 -49.65
CA ARG A 1183 -24.53 -12.03 -50.95
C ARG A 1183 -25.62 -11.34 -51.78
N LEU A 1184 -25.47 -10.03 -52.01
CA LEU A 1184 -25.62 -9.40 -53.33
C LEU A 1184 -24.90 -8.05 -53.30
N ASP A 1185 -24.23 -7.75 -54.42
CA ASP A 1185 -23.61 -6.47 -54.80
C ASP A 1185 -22.28 -6.09 -54.11
N TYR A 1186 -21.17 -6.49 -54.73
CA TYR A 1186 -20.30 -5.58 -55.52
C TYR A 1186 -19.08 -6.36 -56.06
N ILE A 1187 -19.22 -6.83 -57.30
CA ILE A 1187 -18.10 -7.21 -58.15
C ILE A 1187 -17.58 -5.92 -58.82
N THR A 1188 -16.30 -5.62 -58.57
CA THR A 1188 -15.38 -4.76 -59.38
C THR A 1188 -15.72 -3.26 -59.35
N ILE A 1189 -14.82 -2.38 -58.92
CA ILE A 1189 -13.80 -1.75 -59.78
C ILE A 1189 -12.56 -1.37 -58.94
N GLY A 1190 -11.43 -1.99 -59.30
CA GLY A 1190 -10.08 -1.53 -58.98
C GLY A 1190 -9.30 -1.33 -60.27
N ALA A 1191 -9.58 -0.24 -60.99
CA ALA A 1191 -8.67 0.36 -61.97
C ALA A 1191 -8.57 1.84 -61.63
N GLN A 1192 -7.34 2.25 -61.35
CA GLN A 1192 -6.94 3.54 -60.78
C GLN A 1192 -7.39 4.74 -61.64
N ASN A 1193 -7.86 5.82 -61.01
CA ASN A 1193 -7.02 6.99 -60.75
C ASN A 1193 -7.80 8.20 -60.22
N ARG A 1194 -7.11 8.92 -59.34
CA ARG A 1194 -7.06 10.39 -59.15
C ARG A 1194 -7.96 11.21 -60.08
N HIS A 1195 -8.68 12.17 -59.51
CA HIS A 1195 -8.60 13.61 -59.86
C HIS A 1195 -9.50 14.42 -58.90
N SER A 1196 -8.92 15.22 -58.00
CA SER A 1196 -8.51 16.63 -58.15
C SER A 1196 -9.64 17.63 -57.95
N LYS A 1197 -9.31 18.68 -57.18
CA LYS A 1197 -10.11 19.89 -56.92
C LYS A 1197 -10.90 20.36 -58.15
N SER A 1198 -12.13 20.78 -57.89
CA SER A 1198 -12.98 21.53 -58.80
C SER A 1198 -12.31 22.83 -59.27
N THR A 1199 -12.33 23.08 -60.58
CA THR A 1199 -12.74 24.37 -61.18
C THR A 1199 -13.26 24.13 -62.60
N SER A 1200 -14.51 24.56 -62.84
CA SER A 1200 -15.13 25.08 -64.08
C SER A 1200 -15.06 24.29 -65.41
N SER A 1201 -16.20 23.67 -65.77
CA SER A 1201 -17.02 23.79 -67.01
C SER A 1201 -16.49 24.51 -68.28
N PRO A 1202 -17.14 24.36 -69.46
CA PRO A 1202 -17.46 23.15 -70.23
C PRO A 1202 -17.16 23.31 -71.76
N GLY A 1203 -17.28 22.24 -72.56
CA GLY A 1203 -17.66 22.34 -73.98
C GLY A 1203 -16.68 21.78 -75.02
N PRO A 1204 -17.18 21.37 -76.22
CA PRO A 1204 -16.97 19.99 -76.67
C PRO A 1204 -16.41 19.84 -78.10
N THR A 1205 -16.35 18.57 -78.52
CA THR A 1205 -16.50 18.01 -79.89
C THR A 1205 -15.28 17.70 -80.78
N ARG A 1206 -15.12 16.37 -80.93
CA ARG A 1206 -15.15 15.56 -82.18
C ARG A 1206 -13.95 15.55 -83.16
N THR A 1207 -13.43 14.32 -83.23
CA THR A 1207 -13.25 13.44 -84.42
C THR A 1207 -12.01 13.58 -85.31
N ASN A 1208 -11.30 12.44 -85.43
CA ASN A 1208 -11.19 11.56 -86.61
C ASN A 1208 -9.76 11.21 -87.08
N ARG A 1209 -9.46 9.89 -86.97
CA ARG A 1209 -9.08 8.96 -88.07
C ARG A 1209 -7.74 9.16 -88.82
N LEU A 1210 -6.83 8.17 -88.78
CA LEU A 1210 -6.74 6.95 -89.65
C LEU A 1210 -5.30 6.40 -89.83
N ARG A 1211 -5.24 5.04 -89.90
CA ARG A 1211 -4.44 4.13 -90.77
C ARG A 1211 -2.96 3.75 -90.49
N ALA A 1212 -2.80 2.53 -89.95
CA ALA A 1212 -2.41 1.24 -90.58
C ALA A 1212 -1.06 1.06 -91.32
N ARG A 1213 -0.32 -0.03 -90.99
CA ARG A 1213 0.02 -1.18 -91.89
C ARG A 1213 0.84 -2.34 -91.25
N SER A 1214 0.30 -3.58 -91.37
CA SER A 1214 0.93 -4.89 -91.73
C SER A 1214 1.87 -5.69 -90.74
N PRO A 1215 1.99 -7.04 -90.88
CA PRO A 1215 2.03 -8.06 -89.78
C PRO A 1215 3.22 -9.08 -89.94
N PRO A 1216 3.17 -10.42 -89.65
CA PRO A 1216 2.50 -11.29 -88.65
C PRO A 1216 3.47 -12.29 -87.91
N GLY A 1217 2.97 -13.12 -86.95
CA GLY A 1217 3.41 -14.55 -86.84
C GLY A 1217 3.76 -15.19 -85.47
N SER A 1218 3.03 -16.28 -85.15
CA SER A 1218 3.29 -17.43 -84.22
C SER A 1218 3.07 -17.25 -82.70
N SER A 1219 2.43 -18.16 -81.94
CA SER A 1219 1.61 -19.36 -82.21
C SER A 1219 1.01 -19.91 -80.89
N HIS A 1220 -0.31 -20.19 -80.92
CA HIS A 1220 -1.08 -21.30 -80.33
C HIS A 1220 -1.13 -21.68 -78.82
N ASN A 1221 -2.38 -21.63 -78.29
CA ASN A 1221 -3.21 -22.73 -77.71
C ASN A 1221 -2.81 -23.38 -76.38
N THR A 1222 -3.66 -23.85 -75.46
CA THR A 1222 -5.12 -23.91 -75.22
C THR A 1222 -5.25 -24.53 -73.81
N VAL A 1223 -6.27 -24.19 -73.00
CA VAL A 1223 -6.69 -25.07 -71.88
C VAL A 1223 -8.21 -25.25 -71.90
N GLN A 1224 -8.64 -26.50 -72.05
CA GLN A 1224 -10.01 -26.99 -71.82
C GLN A 1224 -10.02 -27.93 -70.60
N ARG A 1225 -11.19 -27.94 -69.94
CA ARG A 1225 -11.72 -28.73 -68.81
C ARG A 1225 -11.28 -30.22 -68.71
N ILE A 1226 -11.33 -30.82 -67.51
CA ILE A 1226 -12.37 -31.78 -67.01
C ILE A 1226 -11.98 -32.38 -65.62
N ARG A 1227 -13.03 -32.70 -64.83
CA ARG A 1227 -13.17 -33.26 -63.46
C ARG A 1227 -12.54 -34.66 -63.23
N TYR A 1228 -12.31 -35.06 -61.96
CA TYR A 1228 -13.21 -35.96 -61.17
C TYR A 1228 -12.63 -36.49 -59.83
N ASN A 1229 -13.55 -36.58 -58.86
CA ASN A 1229 -13.78 -37.58 -57.80
C ASN A 1229 -12.87 -37.78 -56.57
N THR A 1230 -13.51 -37.51 -55.44
CA THR A 1230 -13.40 -38.17 -54.12
C THR A 1230 -13.73 -39.67 -54.16
N THR A 1231 -13.02 -40.47 -53.37
CA THR A 1231 -13.57 -41.67 -52.71
C THR A 1231 -12.86 -41.92 -51.38
N THR A 1232 -13.68 -42.16 -50.36
CA THR A 1232 -13.39 -42.50 -48.96
C THR A 1232 -12.73 -43.87 -48.78
N ALA A 1233 -11.81 -43.99 -47.82
CA ALA A 1233 -11.61 -45.22 -47.05
C ALA A 1233 -10.99 -44.92 -45.68
N THR A 1234 -11.72 -45.33 -44.64
CA THR A 1234 -11.38 -45.35 -43.22
C THR A 1234 -10.26 -46.34 -42.88
N ALA A 1235 -9.38 -46.01 -41.95
CA ALA A 1235 -8.72 -47.00 -41.09
C ALA A 1235 -8.36 -46.38 -39.72
N ARG A 1236 -9.02 -46.90 -38.67
CA ARG A 1236 -8.64 -46.74 -37.27
C ARG A 1236 -7.28 -47.42 -37.04
N ILE A 1237 -6.34 -46.76 -36.37
CA ILE A 1237 -5.31 -47.45 -35.58
C ILE A 1237 -5.13 -46.73 -34.25
N ASN A 1238 -5.16 -47.56 -33.20
CA ASN A 1238 -5.13 -47.24 -31.78
C ASN A 1238 -3.87 -46.49 -31.33
N ILE A 1239 -4.13 -45.63 -30.36
CA ILE A 1239 -3.20 -45.16 -29.33
C ILE A 1239 -2.77 -46.38 -28.50
N ASP A 1240 -1.46 -46.65 -28.44
CA ASP A 1240 -0.79 -47.23 -27.27
C ASP A 1240 0.71 -47.40 -27.55
N LYS A 1241 1.52 -46.56 -26.90
CA LYS A 1241 2.67 -46.94 -26.03
C LYS A 1241 3.77 -45.88 -26.03
N ALA A 1242 4.02 -45.44 -24.79
CA ALA A 1242 5.29 -44.97 -24.24
C ALA A 1242 5.77 -43.57 -24.64
N PHE A 1243 5.43 -42.65 -23.73
CA PHE A 1243 6.11 -41.39 -23.33
C PHE A 1243 6.16 -40.23 -24.32
#